data_AF-A0A1G2YCE1-F1
#
_entry.id   AF-A0A1G2YCE1-F1
#
_cell.length_a   1.000
_cell.length_b   1.000
_cell.length_c   1.000
_cell.angle_alpha   90.00
_cell.angle_beta   90.00
_cell.angle_gamma   90.00
#
_symmetry.space_group_name_H-M   'P 1'
#
loop_
_entity.id
_entity.type
_entity.pdbx_description
1 polymer ?
#
loop_
_entity_poly.entity_id
_entity_poly.type
_entity_poly.pdbx_seq_one_letter_code
_entity_poly.pdbx_strand_id
1 'polypeptide(L)'
;MKKNTYLLIVLTYCSVVSAASTTVSNFAEFQEAISRHDTPIHLNAASFQMTGQLLITYDCVIDTVYSGDVTIDGMNSYGLTIQDCNVMIGNSGGQHILTWTRGGGGLSHGVIVQSTQRPTDVKMYHCKITMARGNGLSIMPSTSLTASTVTVSCYNCQSNSNVYDGFSLKNITGAHNQQWQTLNLIECSATGNDPGGISNGAGDGVTAHDVKQIINLVGGSYYSNGKMGAVPTLGSIMYAKGVTFYDNNKVTQIGNVNVALGCKVYLEDCTFKQLNGAADFIAHIFIDSNSNNFVHIKNCQFTGTPQDKGGVYVEATGGTCIIEGCVFANNYQISRETVRTRAGVNLILRNNVFYDLAKGVILLNTDPIVQNNVFSKISQYAISTGDLQYSRGLANGHNLFHQVDSNHFFYDFLSQNYEDQSHSSDLNNLDPRFVDPLSHDFRLLHGSPCLNAGETTLGGRSTNIGSWQWQPEDKLKPVTLFFDNFENVSPIEKYPDPLSDNDPQAQNGTWQIEEQVGSDFQVTNDLTGSEFPPTAYLAINTGTSNTLRANFIENSLYYNDYPCMPIQFNFFVDPGSSFEVRLRNSKDSQFDKIVLACNFNSDGSVLRNVGSQFVDTGLRFQQGIWNTALFVVYPAAKTYDLYIGTADSGIFPFSAESQMTDIALSVDPVVAQMVFSKHVENSIALIDNVQAQVVPVCQQWPQVDLNRDCVVDLNDLSIFAYEWLL
;
A
#
# COMPACT_ATOMS: atom_id res chain seq x y z
N MET A 1 -73.70 6.19 -0.78
CA MET A 1 -72.64 7.22 -0.67
C MET A 1 -71.34 6.58 -0.23
N LYS A 2 -70.32 6.58 -1.10
CA LYS A 2 -68.85 6.49 -0.84
C LYS A 2 -68.19 6.06 -2.17
N LYS A 3 -67.87 7.05 -3.00
CA LYS A 3 -66.55 7.68 -3.21
C LYS A 3 -65.64 6.83 -4.10
N ASN A 4 -65.82 7.06 -5.42
CA ASN A 4 -64.86 6.77 -6.47
C ASN A 4 -63.56 7.50 -6.18
N THR A 5 -62.45 6.77 -6.14
CA THR A 5 -61.09 7.34 -6.18
C THR A 5 -60.51 6.95 -7.53
N TYR A 6 -60.44 7.90 -8.46
CA TYR A 6 -59.76 7.75 -9.73
C TYR A 6 -58.25 7.81 -9.47
N LEU A 7 -57.57 6.69 -9.69
CA LEU A 7 -56.11 6.63 -9.78
C LEU A 7 -55.71 7.22 -11.15
N LEU A 8 -55.35 8.50 -11.16
CA LEU A 8 -54.77 9.16 -12.33
C LEU A 8 -53.29 8.75 -12.42
N ILE A 9 -53.02 7.65 -13.12
CA ILE A 9 -51.67 7.31 -13.56
C ILE A 9 -51.32 8.28 -14.68
N VAL A 10 -50.59 9.34 -14.35
CA VAL A 10 -49.89 10.16 -15.36
C VAL A 10 -48.68 9.34 -15.80
N LEU A 11 -48.90 8.47 -16.78
CA LEU A 11 -47.84 7.91 -17.63
C LEU A 11 -47.34 9.05 -18.50
N THR A 12 -46.41 9.86 -17.98
CA THR A 12 -45.56 10.68 -18.83
C THR A 12 -44.70 9.71 -19.63
N TYR A 13 -45.14 9.40 -20.85
CA TYR A 13 -44.30 8.78 -21.87
C TYR A 13 -43.14 9.76 -22.15
N CYS A 14 -42.10 9.69 -21.33
CA CYS A 14 -40.77 10.12 -21.75
C CYS A 14 -40.38 9.11 -22.83
N SER A 15 -40.65 9.45 -24.09
CA SER A 15 -40.04 8.74 -25.20
C SER A 15 -38.54 8.89 -25.01
N VAL A 16 -37.89 7.83 -24.54
CA VAL A 16 -36.45 7.70 -24.57
C VAL A 16 -36.13 7.59 -26.05
N VAL A 17 -36.01 8.74 -26.72
CA VAL A 17 -35.40 8.79 -28.05
C VAL A 17 -34.00 8.26 -27.81
N SER A 18 -33.72 7.04 -28.25
CA SER A 18 -32.37 6.48 -28.18
C SER A 18 -31.48 7.45 -28.93
N ALA A 19 -30.62 8.16 -28.22
CA ALA A 19 -29.66 9.05 -28.85
C ALA A 19 -28.84 8.23 -29.87
N ALA A 20 -28.60 8.82 -31.03
CA ALA A 20 -27.81 8.13 -32.05
C ALA A 20 -26.36 8.00 -31.56
N SER A 21 -25.80 6.79 -31.70
CA SER A 21 -24.36 6.60 -31.65
C SER A 21 -23.77 7.13 -32.96
N THR A 22 -22.75 7.98 -32.87
CA THR A 22 -22.17 8.65 -34.03
C THR A 22 -20.65 8.54 -34.02
N THR A 23 -20.06 8.14 -35.14
CA THR A 23 -18.61 8.19 -35.36
C THR A 23 -18.26 9.42 -36.18
N VAL A 24 -17.27 10.20 -35.72
CA VAL A 24 -16.86 11.47 -36.34
C VAL A 24 -15.38 11.43 -36.70
N SER A 25 -15.04 12.01 -37.86
CA SER A 25 -13.68 11.99 -38.44
C SER A 25 -13.08 13.38 -38.62
N ASN A 26 -13.82 14.44 -38.31
CA ASN A 26 -13.34 15.82 -38.29
C ASN A 26 -14.12 16.68 -37.28
N PHE A 27 -13.65 17.91 -37.03
CA PHE A 27 -14.24 18.79 -36.02
C PHE A 27 -15.65 19.27 -36.36
N ALA A 28 -15.97 19.49 -37.64
CA ALA A 28 -17.31 19.91 -38.05
C ALA A 28 -18.35 18.83 -37.73
N GLU A 29 -18.05 17.57 -38.03
CA GLU A 29 -18.88 16.41 -37.65
C GLU A 29 -19.01 16.27 -36.14
N PHE A 30 -17.91 16.48 -35.40
CA PHE A 30 -17.93 16.43 -33.93
C PHE A 30 -18.83 17.51 -33.33
N GLN A 31 -18.73 18.75 -33.82
CA GLN A 31 -19.57 19.86 -33.40
C GLN A 31 -21.04 19.61 -33.77
N GLU A 32 -21.32 19.04 -34.94
CA GLU A 32 -22.67 18.69 -35.36
C GLU A 32 -23.27 17.58 -34.47
N ALA A 33 -22.51 16.54 -34.14
CA ALA A 33 -22.93 15.46 -33.25
C ALA A 33 -23.32 16.01 -31.86
N ILE A 34 -22.54 16.94 -31.32
CA ILE A 34 -22.86 17.64 -30.06
C ILE A 34 -24.16 18.45 -30.20
N SER A 35 -24.36 19.15 -31.32
CA SER A 35 -25.60 19.93 -31.53
C SER A 35 -26.87 19.07 -31.64
N ARG A 36 -26.74 17.81 -32.05
CA ARG A 36 -27.84 16.83 -32.13
C ARG A 36 -28.06 16.06 -30.83
N HIS A 37 -27.21 16.27 -29.84
CA HIS A 37 -27.19 15.50 -28.60
C HIS A 37 -26.91 14.00 -28.80
N ASP A 38 -26.05 13.65 -29.75
CA ASP A 38 -25.64 12.26 -30.00
C ASP A 38 -24.88 11.70 -28.78
N THR A 39 -25.08 10.40 -28.49
CA THR A 39 -24.31 9.68 -27.47
C THR A 39 -24.43 8.15 -27.69
N PRO A 40 -23.33 7.39 -27.67
CA PRO A 40 -21.93 7.83 -27.59
C PRO A 40 -21.43 8.54 -28.86
N ILE A 41 -20.42 9.40 -28.72
CA ILE A 41 -19.68 10.02 -29.81
C ILE A 41 -18.29 9.39 -29.89
N HIS A 42 -18.00 8.77 -31.03
CA HIS A 42 -16.75 8.04 -31.27
C HIS A 42 -15.79 8.87 -32.14
N LEU A 43 -14.64 9.26 -31.61
CA LEU A 43 -13.61 9.99 -32.34
C LEU A 43 -12.74 9.03 -33.17
N ASN A 44 -12.77 9.17 -34.50
CA ASN A 44 -12.09 8.29 -35.45
C ASN A 44 -11.05 9.02 -36.34
N ALA A 45 -10.34 9.99 -35.77
CA ALA A 45 -9.25 10.68 -36.45
C ALA A 45 -8.14 11.02 -35.45
N ALA A 46 -6.88 11.06 -35.93
CA ALA A 46 -5.74 11.42 -35.09
C ALA A 46 -5.80 12.87 -34.58
N SER A 47 -6.47 13.78 -35.30
CA SER A 47 -6.52 15.20 -34.95
C SER A 47 -7.83 15.87 -35.35
N PHE A 48 -8.33 16.74 -34.46
CA PHE A 48 -9.50 17.59 -34.63
C PHE A 48 -9.08 19.04 -34.36
N GLN A 49 -9.10 19.91 -35.37
CA GLN A 49 -8.81 21.33 -35.19
C GLN A 49 -10.09 22.10 -34.90
N MET A 50 -10.16 22.75 -33.74
CA MET A 50 -11.33 23.53 -33.34
C MET A 50 -11.43 24.81 -34.19
N THR A 51 -12.63 25.05 -34.72
CA THR A 51 -13.00 26.31 -35.40
C THR A 51 -13.93 27.18 -34.54
N GLY A 52 -14.25 26.73 -33.33
CA GLY A 52 -15.18 27.38 -32.40
C GLY A 52 -15.10 26.77 -31.01
N GLN A 53 -15.67 27.46 -30.01
CA GLN A 53 -15.83 26.94 -28.65
C GLN A 53 -16.76 25.72 -28.67
N LEU A 54 -16.43 24.70 -27.86
CA LEU A 54 -17.26 23.52 -27.70
C LEU A 54 -18.02 23.60 -26.39
N LEU A 55 -19.34 23.49 -26.44
CA LEU A 55 -20.22 23.54 -25.28
C LEU A 55 -21.06 22.26 -25.22
N ILE A 56 -20.96 21.52 -24.12
CA ILE A 56 -21.75 20.31 -23.84
C ILE A 56 -22.70 20.62 -22.69
N THR A 57 -24.00 20.46 -22.94
CA THR A 57 -25.09 20.74 -21.98
C THR A 57 -26.03 19.56 -21.76
N TYR A 58 -25.64 18.36 -22.18
CA TYR A 58 -26.44 17.14 -22.11
C TYR A 58 -25.55 15.97 -21.71
N ASP A 59 -26.17 14.91 -21.17
CA ASP A 59 -25.41 13.75 -20.71
C ASP A 59 -24.88 12.95 -21.91
N CYS A 60 -23.58 12.70 -21.97
CA CYS A 60 -22.97 11.98 -23.10
C CYS A 60 -21.69 11.23 -22.75
N VAL A 61 -21.31 10.34 -23.67
CA VAL A 61 -20.02 9.65 -23.68
C VAL A 61 -19.25 10.07 -24.92
N ILE A 62 -17.98 10.47 -24.75
CA ILE A 62 -17.04 10.79 -25.82
C ILE A 62 -15.84 9.86 -25.67
N ASP A 63 -15.63 8.97 -26.64
CA ASP A 63 -14.52 8.02 -26.63
C ASP A 63 -13.68 8.11 -27.93
N THR A 64 -12.63 7.29 -27.99
CA THR A 64 -11.77 7.17 -29.17
C THR A 64 -11.89 5.77 -29.75
N VAL A 65 -12.32 5.67 -31.01
CA VAL A 65 -12.28 4.42 -31.80
C VAL A 65 -11.15 4.43 -32.83
N TYR A 66 -10.46 5.57 -32.96
CA TYR A 66 -9.19 5.64 -33.68
C TYR A 66 -8.17 4.70 -33.03
N SER A 67 -7.38 4.01 -33.85
CA SER A 67 -6.38 3.01 -33.41
C SER A 67 -5.12 3.61 -32.77
N GLY A 68 -5.14 4.91 -32.44
CA GLY A 68 -4.04 5.64 -31.83
C GLY A 68 -4.55 6.80 -30.98
N ASP A 69 -3.62 7.61 -30.47
CA ASP A 69 -3.95 8.81 -29.71
C ASP A 69 -4.73 9.83 -30.58
N VAL A 70 -5.66 10.54 -29.94
CA VAL A 70 -6.49 11.57 -30.58
C VAL A 70 -6.14 12.92 -29.98
N THR A 71 -5.93 13.93 -30.83
CA THR A 71 -5.67 15.31 -30.39
C THR A 71 -6.79 16.25 -30.81
N ILE A 72 -7.41 16.94 -29.86
CA ILE A 72 -8.32 18.07 -30.09
C ILE A 72 -7.55 19.35 -29.83
N ASP A 73 -7.41 20.17 -30.88
CA ASP A 73 -6.56 21.34 -30.90
C ASP A 73 -7.38 22.63 -30.88
N GLY A 74 -7.29 23.37 -29.77
CA GLY A 74 -7.99 24.63 -29.55
C GLY A 74 -7.45 25.80 -30.35
N MET A 75 -6.35 25.66 -31.10
CA MET A 75 -5.75 26.72 -31.93
C MET A 75 -5.49 28.02 -31.15
N ASN A 76 -5.12 27.89 -29.88
CA ASN A 76 -4.93 28.97 -28.90
C ASN A 76 -6.17 29.83 -28.60
N SER A 77 -7.32 29.48 -29.17
CA SER A 77 -8.50 30.35 -29.25
C SER A 77 -9.76 29.71 -28.69
N TYR A 78 -9.83 28.39 -28.69
CA TYR A 78 -11.02 27.62 -28.36
C TYR A 78 -10.74 26.62 -27.25
N GLY A 79 -11.77 26.20 -26.51
CA GLY A 79 -11.69 25.19 -25.47
C GLY A 79 -13.00 24.42 -25.36
N LEU A 80 -13.06 23.53 -24.37
CA LEU A 80 -14.26 22.75 -24.03
C LEU A 80 -14.91 23.32 -22.77
N THR A 81 -16.22 23.53 -22.81
CA THR A 81 -17.05 23.81 -21.64
C THR A 81 -18.09 22.70 -21.48
N ILE A 82 -18.10 22.08 -20.30
CA ILE A 82 -19.11 21.12 -19.86
C ILE A 82 -19.96 21.82 -18.81
N GLN A 83 -21.27 21.90 -19.05
CA GLN A 83 -22.17 22.65 -18.20
C GLN A 83 -23.44 21.86 -17.93
N ASP A 84 -23.83 21.75 -16.67
CA ASP A 84 -25.14 21.18 -16.29
C ASP A 84 -25.38 19.79 -16.90
N CYS A 85 -24.36 18.92 -16.90
CA CYS A 85 -24.45 17.56 -17.44
C CYS A 85 -23.41 16.58 -16.91
N ASN A 86 -23.70 15.30 -17.11
CA ASN A 86 -22.81 14.20 -16.78
C ASN A 86 -22.10 13.74 -18.05
N VAL A 87 -20.77 13.79 -18.06
CA VAL A 87 -19.99 13.46 -19.25
C VAL A 87 -18.89 12.47 -18.91
N MET A 88 -18.75 11.42 -19.73
CA MET A 88 -17.60 10.53 -19.72
C MET A 88 -16.71 10.83 -20.93
N ILE A 89 -15.42 11.05 -20.70
CA ILE A 89 -14.44 11.38 -21.74
C ILE A 89 -13.27 10.40 -21.69
N GLY A 90 -12.90 9.86 -22.86
CA GLY A 90 -11.79 8.93 -23.01
C GLY A 90 -12.21 7.48 -22.81
N ASN A 91 -11.24 6.56 -22.86
CA ASN A 91 -11.47 5.12 -22.75
C ASN A 91 -10.92 4.61 -21.41
N SER A 92 -11.76 3.93 -20.63
CA SER A 92 -11.38 3.35 -19.34
C SER A 92 -10.33 2.23 -19.44
N GLY A 93 -10.17 1.62 -20.61
CA GLY A 93 -9.15 0.60 -20.87
C GLY A 93 -7.75 1.15 -21.13
N GLY A 94 -7.58 2.47 -21.26
CA GLY A 94 -6.28 3.13 -21.36
C GLY A 94 -5.46 2.86 -22.62
N GLN A 95 -6.07 2.30 -23.67
CA GLN A 95 -5.37 1.95 -24.91
C GLN A 95 -4.84 3.19 -25.65
N HIS A 96 -5.55 4.31 -25.60
CA HIS A 96 -5.24 5.54 -26.33
C HIS A 96 -5.49 6.77 -25.45
N ILE A 97 -4.68 7.81 -25.65
CA ILE A 97 -4.75 9.07 -24.93
C ILE A 97 -5.59 10.07 -25.74
N LEU A 98 -6.56 10.72 -25.08
CA LEU A 98 -7.24 11.89 -25.64
C LEU A 98 -6.54 13.17 -25.18
N THR A 99 -5.92 13.88 -26.11
CA THR A 99 -5.18 15.12 -25.85
C THR A 99 -6.00 16.35 -26.21
N TRP A 100 -6.21 17.26 -25.25
CA TRP A 100 -6.67 18.62 -25.48
C TRP A 100 -5.45 19.55 -25.48
N THR A 101 -5.15 20.18 -26.60
CA THR A 101 -3.97 21.05 -26.74
C THR A 101 -4.33 22.46 -27.14
N ARG A 102 -3.51 23.44 -26.73
CA ARG A 102 -3.59 24.85 -27.14
C ARG A 102 -4.98 25.45 -26.92
N GLY A 103 -5.61 25.15 -25.78
CA GLY A 103 -6.92 25.71 -25.45
C GLY A 103 -6.87 27.15 -24.92
N GLY A 104 -7.90 27.96 -25.19
CA GLY A 104 -8.23 29.14 -24.38
C GLY A 104 -8.01 30.56 -24.96
N GLY A 105 -8.79 30.98 -25.95
CA GLY A 105 -8.97 32.40 -26.32
C GLY A 105 -10.26 32.97 -25.75
N GLY A 106 -10.21 34.18 -25.19
CA GLY A 106 -11.34 34.86 -24.55
C GLY A 106 -11.78 34.28 -23.19
N LEU A 107 -11.60 32.97 -22.97
CA LEU A 107 -11.98 32.26 -21.75
C LEU A 107 -10.82 31.47 -21.11
N SER A 108 -9.56 31.78 -21.43
CA SER A 108 -8.32 31.40 -20.70
C SER A 108 -8.15 29.96 -20.16
N HIS A 109 -8.89 28.94 -20.61
CA HIS A 109 -8.80 27.58 -20.07
C HIS A 109 -8.89 26.52 -21.17
N GLY A 110 -8.29 25.34 -20.95
CA GLY A 110 -8.39 24.19 -21.85
C GLY A 110 -9.76 23.52 -21.75
N VAL A 111 -10.11 23.05 -20.55
CA VAL A 111 -11.38 22.42 -20.22
C VAL A 111 -12.02 23.15 -19.03
N ILE A 112 -13.29 23.52 -19.15
CA ILE A 112 -14.10 24.13 -18.10
C ILE A 112 -15.23 23.17 -17.74
N VAL A 113 -15.43 22.93 -16.44
CA VAL A 113 -16.61 22.23 -15.92
C VAL A 113 -17.35 23.17 -14.98
N GLN A 114 -18.66 23.34 -15.19
CA GLN A 114 -19.49 24.19 -14.36
C GLN A 114 -20.92 23.63 -14.22
N SER A 115 -21.65 24.11 -13.22
CA SER A 115 -23.05 23.74 -13.00
C SER A 115 -23.82 24.95 -12.51
N THR A 116 -24.90 25.30 -13.22
CA THR A 116 -25.77 26.44 -12.93
C THR A 116 -27.17 26.04 -12.43
N GLN A 117 -27.62 24.84 -12.78
CA GLN A 117 -29.00 24.37 -12.58
C GLN A 117 -29.09 22.96 -11.97
N ARG A 118 -28.17 22.05 -12.28
CA ARG A 118 -28.21 20.67 -11.78
C ARG A 118 -26.84 20.06 -11.48
N PRO A 119 -26.76 19.04 -10.61
CA PRO A 119 -25.50 18.36 -10.34
C PRO A 119 -24.82 17.90 -11.63
N THR A 120 -23.50 18.08 -11.70
CA THR A 120 -22.67 17.78 -12.86
C THR A 120 -21.55 16.85 -12.40
N ASP A 121 -21.50 15.64 -12.97
CA ASP A 121 -20.45 14.65 -12.73
C ASP A 121 -19.68 14.36 -14.03
N VAL A 122 -18.40 14.72 -14.07
CA VAL A 122 -17.54 14.51 -15.24
C VAL A 122 -16.47 13.48 -14.91
N LYS A 123 -16.34 12.45 -15.75
CA LYS A 123 -15.28 11.43 -15.64
C LYS A 123 -14.37 11.50 -16.85
N MET A 124 -13.07 11.61 -16.62
CA MET A 124 -12.04 11.66 -17.66
C MET A 124 -11.07 10.50 -17.46
N TYR A 125 -10.85 9.71 -18.50
CA TYR A 125 -9.95 8.56 -18.50
C TYR A 125 -8.83 8.79 -19.49
N HIS A 126 -7.57 8.64 -19.06
CA HIS A 126 -6.37 8.72 -19.92
C HIS A 126 -6.35 9.98 -20.80
N CYS A 127 -6.72 11.13 -20.21
CA CYS A 127 -6.75 12.40 -20.92
C CYS A 127 -5.47 13.21 -20.67
N LYS A 128 -5.00 13.94 -21.68
CA LYS A 128 -3.91 14.91 -21.55
C LYS A 128 -4.42 16.31 -21.86
N ILE A 129 -4.16 17.28 -21.00
CA ILE A 129 -4.51 18.68 -21.22
C ILE A 129 -3.22 19.50 -21.21
N THR A 130 -2.91 20.14 -22.32
CA THR A 130 -1.58 20.72 -22.51
C THR A 130 -1.58 22.05 -23.24
N MET A 131 -0.60 22.91 -22.91
CA MET A 131 -0.38 24.19 -23.57
C MET A 131 -1.62 25.11 -23.56
N ALA A 132 -2.49 25.00 -22.55
CA ALA A 132 -3.59 25.92 -22.40
C ALA A 132 -3.04 27.33 -22.10
N ARG A 133 -3.65 28.36 -22.68
CA ARG A 133 -3.30 29.78 -22.43
C ARG A 133 -3.71 30.27 -21.04
N GLY A 134 -4.39 29.44 -20.27
CA GLY A 134 -4.45 29.61 -18.83
C GLY A 134 -4.48 28.26 -18.13
N ASN A 135 -5.54 27.91 -17.38
CA ASN A 135 -5.54 26.61 -16.69
C ASN A 135 -5.75 25.46 -17.67
N GLY A 136 -5.17 24.29 -17.38
CA GLY A 136 -5.49 23.06 -18.10
C GLY A 136 -6.96 22.69 -17.93
N LEU A 137 -7.32 22.18 -16.75
CA LEU A 137 -8.70 21.90 -16.35
C LEU A 137 -9.13 22.87 -15.25
N SER A 138 -10.33 23.45 -15.40
CA SER A 138 -10.91 24.34 -14.39
C SER A 138 -12.33 23.92 -14.03
N ILE A 139 -12.60 23.71 -12.75
CA ILE A 139 -13.96 23.70 -12.22
C ILE A 139 -14.33 25.15 -11.89
N MET A 140 -15.28 25.70 -12.62
CA MET A 140 -15.74 27.07 -12.42
C MET A 140 -17.03 27.08 -11.62
N PRO A 141 -17.17 28.02 -10.67
CA PRO A 141 -18.43 28.19 -9.98
C PRO A 141 -19.41 28.89 -10.91
N SER A 142 -20.69 28.55 -10.74
CA SER A 142 -21.76 29.27 -11.40
C SER A 142 -22.06 30.58 -10.70
N THR A 143 -22.40 31.62 -11.48
CA THR A 143 -22.94 32.88 -10.96
C THR A 143 -24.40 32.76 -10.48
N SER A 144 -25.10 31.65 -10.81
CA SER A 144 -26.45 31.35 -10.33
C SER A 144 -26.46 30.87 -8.88
N LEU A 145 -27.38 31.41 -8.07
CA LEU A 145 -27.59 31.09 -6.66
C LEU A 145 -28.30 29.75 -6.40
N THR A 146 -28.79 29.05 -7.44
CA THR A 146 -29.43 27.73 -7.30
C THR A 146 -28.41 26.57 -7.24
N ALA A 147 -27.22 26.84 -6.70
CA ALA A 147 -26.03 26.02 -6.86
C ALA A 147 -26.24 24.54 -6.51
N SER A 148 -25.85 23.66 -7.43
CA SER A 148 -25.87 22.21 -7.29
C SER A 148 -24.43 21.65 -7.40
N THR A 149 -24.13 20.43 -7.00
CA THR A 149 -22.73 19.99 -6.84
C THR A 149 -22.00 19.78 -8.18
N VAL A 150 -20.70 20.08 -8.23
CA VAL A 150 -19.82 19.68 -9.35
C VAL A 150 -18.80 18.66 -8.86
N THR A 151 -18.73 17.52 -9.52
CA THR A 151 -17.69 16.52 -9.30
C THR A 151 -16.96 16.26 -10.60
N VAL A 152 -15.63 16.29 -10.56
CA VAL A 152 -14.78 15.88 -11.68
C VAL A 152 -13.85 14.79 -11.18
N SER A 153 -13.83 13.66 -11.87
CA SER A 153 -12.94 12.53 -11.57
C SER A 153 -12.06 12.22 -12.76
N CYS A 154 -10.76 12.33 -12.58
CA CYS A 154 -9.74 12.04 -13.58
C CYS A 154 -9.00 10.77 -13.19
N TYR A 155 -8.84 9.86 -14.15
CA TYR A 155 -8.14 8.58 -14.00
C TYR A 155 -6.98 8.54 -14.99
N ASN A 156 -5.75 8.52 -14.48
CA ASN A 156 -4.53 8.51 -15.27
C ASN A 156 -4.43 9.68 -16.27
N CYS A 157 -4.88 10.87 -15.85
CA CYS A 157 -4.85 12.07 -16.67
C CYS A 157 -3.58 12.89 -16.43
N GLN A 158 -3.19 13.68 -17.44
CA GLN A 158 -2.01 14.54 -17.39
C GLN A 158 -2.38 15.99 -17.67
N SER A 159 -1.85 16.92 -16.89
CA SER A 159 -1.96 18.36 -17.17
C SER A 159 -0.58 19.01 -17.21
N ASN A 160 -0.14 19.51 -18.38
CA ASN A 160 1.22 20.03 -18.49
C ASN A 160 1.43 21.22 -19.41
N SER A 161 2.49 21.99 -19.12
CA SER A 161 2.88 23.15 -19.94
C SER A 161 1.78 24.20 -20.12
N ASN A 162 0.82 24.27 -19.19
CA ASN A 162 -0.22 25.29 -19.22
C ASN A 162 0.35 26.62 -18.70
N VAL A 163 -0.21 27.75 -19.14
CA VAL A 163 0.27 29.08 -18.70
C VAL A 163 -0.06 29.36 -17.23
N TYR A 164 -1.17 28.81 -16.74
CA TYR A 164 -1.57 28.87 -15.32
C TYR A 164 -1.59 27.45 -14.73
N ASP A 165 -2.55 27.14 -13.87
CA ASP A 165 -2.56 25.91 -13.08
C ASP A 165 -2.88 24.69 -13.93
N GLY A 166 -2.36 23.52 -13.55
CA GLY A 166 -2.66 22.26 -14.21
C GLY A 166 -4.14 21.89 -14.06
N PHE A 167 -4.57 21.73 -12.80
CA PHE A 167 -5.95 21.48 -12.41
C PHE A 167 -6.40 22.51 -11.38
N SER A 168 -7.57 23.13 -11.54
CA SER A 168 -7.96 24.24 -10.67
C SER A 168 -9.45 24.23 -10.30
N LEU A 169 -9.76 24.42 -9.02
CA LEU A 169 -11.10 24.72 -8.53
C LEU A 169 -11.18 26.23 -8.30
N LYS A 170 -11.69 26.97 -9.29
CA LYS A 170 -11.68 28.45 -9.27
C LYS A 170 -12.76 29.02 -8.36
N ASN A 171 -12.49 30.24 -7.90
CA ASN A 171 -13.45 31.12 -7.27
C ASN A 171 -13.75 32.27 -8.24
N ILE A 172 -15.00 32.74 -8.30
CA ILE A 172 -15.34 34.01 -8.95
C ILE A 172 -15.29 35.09 -7.86
N THR A 173 -14.33 36.01 -8.00
CA THR A 173 -14.14 37.16 -7.10
C THR A 173 -15.48 37.84 -6.76
N GLY A 174 -15.82 37.89 -5.47
CA GLY A 174 -16.97 38.65 -4.94
C GLY A 174 -18.17 37.82 -4.49
N ALA A 175 -18.19 36.51 -4.76
CA ALA A 175 -19.22 35.61 -4.23
C ALA A 175 -18.53 34.34 -3.70
N HIS A 176 -18.52 34.14 -2.38
CA HIS A 176 -18.11 32.85 -1.83
C HIS A 176 -18.93 31.73 -2.46
N ASN A 177 -18.26 30.70 -2.95
CA ASN A 177 -18.88 29.56 -3.61
C ASN A 177 -19.92 28.94 -2.67
N GLN A 178 -21.20 29.13 -2.97
CA GLN A 178 -22.26 28.37 -2.30
C GLN A 178 -22.27 26.90 -2.73
N GLN A 179 -21.59 26.60 -3.84
CA GLN A 179 -21.49 25.31 -4.50
C GLN A 179 -20.37 24.44 -3.93
N TRP A 180 -20.67 23.16 -3.67
CA TRP A 180 -19.62 22.17 -3.44
C TRP A 180 -18.98 21.74 -4.76
N GLN A 181 -17.66 21.79 -4.81
CA GLN A 181 -16.85 21.34 -5.93
C GLN A 181 -15.88 20.26 -5.44
N THR A 182 -15.85 19.12 -6.11
CA THR A 182 -14.95 18.01 -5.80
C THR A 182 -14.12 17.67 -7.03
N LEU A 183 -12.81 17.60 -6.85
CA LEU A 183 -11.87 17.13 -7.87
C LEU A 183 -11.16 15.88 -7.36
N ASN A 184 -11.39 14.76 -8.03
CA ASN A 184 -10.69 13.50 -7.77
C ASN A 184 -9.65 13.28 -8.87
N LEU A 185 -8.38 13.14 -8.49
CA LEU A 185 -7.25 12.90 -9.37
C LEU A 185 -6.61 11.56 -8.96
N ILE A 186 -6.87 10.51 -9.73
CA ILE A 186 -6.42 9.14 -9.46
C ILE A 186 -5.36 8.78 -10.49
N GLU A 187 -4.15 8.46 -10.04
CA GLU A 187 -2.95 8.23 -10.86
C GLU A 187 -2.67 9.36 -11.87
N CYS A 188 -3.08 10.58 -11.53
CA CYS A 188 -2.91 11.74 -12.41
C CYS A 188 -1.56 12.44 -12.19
N SER A 189 -1.14 13.23 -13.19
CA SER A 189 0.05 14.06 -13.05
C SER A 189 -0.15 15.50 -13.51
N ALA A 190 0.56 16.43 -12.86
CA ALA A 190 0.67 17.81 -13.33
C ALA A 190 2.13 18.27 -13.36
N THR A 191 2.57 18.77 -14.52
CA THR A 191 3.98 19.14 -14.69
C THR A 191 4.25 20.32 -15.63
N GLY A 192 5.29 21.09 -15.31
CA GLY A 192 5.77 22.17 -16.19
C GLY A 192 4.75 23.29 -16.42
N ASN A 193 3.77 23.44 -15.54
CA ASN A 193 2.80 24.53 -15.59
C ASN A 193 3.47 25.85 -15.22
N ASP A 194 3.06 26.96 -15.84
CA ASP A 194 3.78 28.24 -15.93
C ASP A 194 5.27 28.10 -16.33
N PRO A 195 5.57 27.58 -17.54
CA PRO A 195 6.95 27.36 -17.98
C PRO A 195 7.77 28.64 -18.13
N GLY A 196 7.10 29.79 -18.23
CA GLY A 196 7.75 31.10 -18.36
C GLY A 196 7.94 31.84 -17.04
N GLY A 197 7.37 31.35 -15.93
CA GLY A 197 7.28 32.12 -14.68
C GLY A 197 6.55 33.45 -14.85
N ILE A 198 5.69 33.54 -15.88
CA ILE A 198 5.09 34.80 -16.33
C ILE A 198 3.83 35.14 -15.55
N SER A 199 3.27 34.17 -14.82
CA SER A 199 2.00 34.35 -14.14
C SER A 199 2.21 34.87 -12.71
N ASN A 200 1.81 36.12 -12.46
CA ASN A 200 1.79 36.78 -11.15
C ASN A 200 0.75 36.14 -10.20
N GLY A 201 0.79 34.83 -9.97
CA GLY A 201 -0.24 34.18 -9.14
C GLY A 201 -0.49 32.71 -9.42
N ALA A 202 -0.13 32.17 -10.58
CA ALA A 202 -0.57 30.84 -11.01
C ALA A 202 0.62 29.94 -11.42
N GLY A 203 0.31 28.76 -11.96
CA GLY A 203 1.34 27.80 -12.37
C GLY A 203 1.53 26.66 -11.37
N ASP A 204 0.51 26.41 -10.55
CA ASP A 204 0.50 25.30 -9.62
C ASP A 204 0.07 24.00 -10.34
N GLY A 205 0.46 22.84 -9.81
CA GLY A 205 -0.01 21.56 -10.32
C GLY A 205 -1.53 21.39 -10.10
N VAL A 206 -1.99 21.61 -8.86
CA VAL A 206 -3.41 21.54 -8.47
C VAL A 206 -3.76 22.66 -7.48
N THR A 207 -4.86 23.37 -7.70
CA THR A 207 -5.30 24.48 -6.81
C THR A 207 -6.75 24.40 -6.37
N ALA A 208 -7.02 24.81 -5.11
CA ALA A 208 -8.33 25.17 -4.60
C ALA A 208 -8.31 26.56 -3.96
N HIS A 209 -9.39 27.31 -4.14
CA HIS A 209 -9.55 28.73 -3.85
C HIS A 209 -10.78 29.10 -3.00
N ASP A 210 -11.50 28.15 -2.36
CA ASP A 210 -12.65 28.48 -1.49
C ASP A 210 -13.07 27.38 -0.48
N VAL A 211 -13.94 27.74 0.49
CA VAL A 211 -14.34 26.95 1.68
C VAL A 211 -15.25 25.73 1.39
N LYS A 212 -15.64 25.50 0.13
CA LYS A 212 -16.48 24.36 -0.30
C LYS A 212 -15.86 23.55 -1.43
N GLN A 213 -14.53 23.48 -1.42
CA GLN A 213 -13.76 22.81 -2.44
C GLN A 213 -12.97 21.66 -1.82
N ILE A 214 -13.04 20.51 -2.48
CA ILE A 214 -12.38 19.28 -2.05
C ILE A 214 -11.48 18.80 -3.18
N ILE A 215 -10.21 18.57 -2.86
CA ILE A 215 -9.24 17.93 -3.74
C ILE A 215 -8.91 16.56 -3.15
N ASN A 216 -9.04 15.52 -3.95
CA ASN A 216 -8.61 14.16 -3.62
C ASN A 216 -7.52 13.75 -4.62
N LEU A 217 -6.31 13.51 -4.14
CA LEU A 217 -5.17 13.03 -4.91
C LEU A 217 -4.86 11.60 -4.46
N VAL A 218 -4.90 10.64 -5.37
CA VAL A 218 -4.59 9.23 -5.07
C VAL A 218 -3.58 8.75 -6.11
N GLY A 219 -2.36 8.44 -5.67
CA GLY A 219 -1.26 8.08 -6.57
C GLY A 219 -0.78 9.25 -7.44
N GLY A 220 -0.06 8.94 -8.52
CA GLY A 220 0.40 9.93 -9.49
C GLY A 220 1.53 10.87 -9.01
N SER A 221 1.79 11.92 -9.79
CA SER A 221 2.95 12.81 -9.54
C SER A 221 2.76 14.27 -9.96
N TYR A 222 3.24 15.20 -9.11
CA TYR A 222 3.09 16.64 -9.32
C TYR A 222 4.46 17.30 -9.21
N TYR A 223 5.01 17.75 -10.33
CA TYR A 223 6.43 18.09 -10.40
C TYR A 223 6.83 19.11 -11.46
N SER A 224 7.97 19.77 -11.27
CA SER A 224 8.51 20.77 -12.21
C SER A 224 7.55 21.91 -12.55
N ASN A 225 6.52 22.14 -11.72
CA ASN A 225 5.61 23.26 -11.88
C ASN A 225 6.34 24.56 -11.53
N GLY A 226 6.00 25.66 -12.21
CA GLY A 226 6.59 26.97 -12.00
C GLY A 226 6.43 27.41 -10.54
N LYS A 227 5.31 27.04 -9.92
CA LYS A 227 5.02 27.25 -8.51
C LYS A 227 4.86 25.91 -7.78
N MET A 228 3.80 25.70 -7.01
CA MET A 228 3.67 24.58 -6.12
C MET A 228 3.11 23.34 -6.83
N GLY A 229 3.33 22.16 -6.26
CA GLY A 229 2.68 20.93 -6.73
C GLY A 229 1.18 20.91 -6.41
N ALA A 230 0.81 21.32 -5.19
CA ALA A 230 -0.59 21.44 -4.76
C ALA A 230 -0.82 22.61 -3.79
N VAL A 231 -1.97 23.26 -3.90
CA VAL A 231 -2.30 24.49 -3.14
C VAL A 231 -3.78 24.51 -2.73
N PRO A 232 -4.12 23.98 -1.55
CA PRO A 232 -5.38 24.31 -0.90
C PRO A 232 -5.31 25.69 -0.25
N THR A 233 -6.26 26.57 -0.58
CA THR A 233 -6.45 27.88 0.07
C THR A 233 -7.89 28.12 0.52
N LEU A 234 -8.09 29.14 1.35
CA LEU A 234 -9.39 29.70 1.74
C LEU A 234 -10.35 28.65 2.34
N GLY A 235 -9.86 27.83 3.26
CA GLY A 235 -10.66 26.84 3.97
C GLY A 235 -11.07 25.60 3.17
N SER A 236 -10.48 25.40 1.98
CA SER A 236 -10.62 24.16 1.21
C SER A 236 -10.05 22.94 1.95
N ILE A 237 -10.45 21.76 1.48
CA ILE A 237 -10.01 20.47 2.02
C ILE A 237 -9.20 19.73 0.96
N MET A 238 -8.07 19.16 1.36
CA MET A 238 -7.25 18.30 0.50
C MET A 238 -6.92 16.98 1.18
N TYR A 239 -7.10 15.90 0.44
CA TYR A 239 -6.62 14.57 0.78
C TYR A 239 -5.61 14.13 -0.29
N ALA A 240 -4.43 13.69 0.13
CA ALA A 240 -3.43 13.12 -0.76
C ALA A 240 -2.94 11.79 -0.20
N LYS A 241 -3.00 10.72 -1.00
CA LYS A 241 -2.52 9.38 -0.64
C LYS A 241 -1.63 8.78 -1.71
N GLY A 242 -0.43 8.33 -1.36
CA GLY A 242 0.48 7.67 -2.32
C GLY A 242 1.03 8.60 -3.41
N VAL A 243 0.98 9.92 -3.20
CA VAL A 243 1.32 10.93 -4.21
C VAL A 243 2.80 11.28 -4.14
N THR A 244 3.45 11.46 -5.30
CA THR A 244 4.84 11.94 -5.37
C THR A 244 4.91 13.42 -5.76
N PHE A 245 5.54 14.24 -4.92
CA PHE A 245 5.81 15.66 -5.19
C PHE A 245 7.32 15.94 -5.28
N TYR A 246 7.76 16.60 -6.36
CA TYR A 246 9.18 16.92 -6.53
C TYR A 246 9.46 18.06 -7.51
N ASP A 247 10.60 18.73 -7.37
CA ASP A 247 11.08 19.74 -8.32
C ASP A 247 10.08 20.88 -8.61
N ASN A 248 9.10 21.11 -7.72
CA ASN A 248 8.23 22.26 -7.83
C ASN A 248 8.95 23.51 -7.32
N ASN A 249 8.40 24.67 -7.66
CA ASN A 249 8.79 26.00 -7.19
C ASN A 249 10.02 26.61 -7.88
N LYS A 250 9.92 26.83 -9.18
CA LYS A 250 10.97 27.51 -9.97
C LYS A 250 11.02 29.02 -9.74
N VAL A 251 9.94 29.66 -9.27
CA VAL A 251 9.85 31.13 -9.19
C VAL A 251 9.44 31.74 -7.84
N THR A 252 8.95 30.99 -6.86
CA THR A 252 8.54 31.54 -5.54
C THR A 252 9.37 30.96 -4.37
N GLN A 253 9.02 31.29 -3.12
CA GLN A 253 9.70 30.84 -1.90
C GLN A 253 9.01 29.63 -1.24
N ILE A 254 8.06 28.98 -1.92
CA ILE A 254 7.15 28.00 -1.33
C ILE A 254 7.13 26.73 -2.18
N GLY A 255 7.50 25.58 -1.61
CA GLY A 255 7.84 24.36 -2.38
C GLY A 255 6.66 23.52 -2.87
N ASN A 256 6.54 22.27 -2.40
CA ASN A 256 5.65 21.28 -3.03
C ASN A 256 4.16 21.46 -2.67
N VAL A 257 3.85 21.70 -1.41
CA VAL A 257 2.49 21.87 -0.90
C VAL A 257 2.41 23.15 -0.07
N ASN A 258 1.45 24.02 -0.40
CA ASN A 258 1.20 25.26 0.34
C ASN A 258 -0.21 25.25 0.93
N VAL A 259 -0.30 25.27 2.26
CA VAL A 259 -1.56 25.26 3.01
C VAL A 259 -1.83 26.66 3.54
N ALA A 260 -2.89 27.29 3.05
CA ALA A 260 -3.16 28.69 3.37
C ALA A 260 -4.61 28.97 3.80
N LEU A 261 -4.78 29.96 4.68
CA LEU A 261 -6.06 30.59 4.98
C LEU A 261 -7.14 29.63 5.52
N GLY A 262 -6.79 28.76 6.48
CA GLY A 262 -7.74 27.95 7.27
C GLY A 262 -8.09 26.59 6.67
N CYS A 263 -7.21 26.03 5.84
CA CYS A 263 -7.41 24.77 5.14
C CYS A 263 -7.26 23.53 6.02
N LYS A 264 -7.84 22.42 5.57
CA LYS A 264 -7.65 21.08 6.15
C LYS A 264 -6.93 20.18 5.16
N VAL A 265 -5.80 19.64 5.55
CA VAL A 265 -4.94 18.84 4.66
C VAL A 265 -4.54 17.54 5.33
N TYR A 266 -4.73 16.44 4.60
CA TYR A 266 -4.35 15.11 5.00
C TYR A 266 -3.41 14.53 3.96
N LEU A 267 -2.19 14.16 4.36
CA LEU A 267 -1.16 13.58 3.52
C LEU A 267 -0.81 12.20 4.09
N GLU A 268 -1.04 11.15 3.33
CA GLU A 268 -0.76 9.76 3.73
C GLU A 268 0.11 9.05 2.69
N ASP A 269 1.13 8.32 3.10
CA ASP A 269 1.99 7.52 2.22
C ASP A 269 2.59 8.32 1.04
N CYS A 270 2.77 9.64 1.21
CA CYS A 270 3.25 10.52 0.13
C CYS A 270 4.78 10.61 0.13
N THR A 271 5.35 10.81 -1.06
CA THR A 271 6.80 11.00 -1.23
C THR A 271 7.12 12.43 -1.65
N PHE A 272 8.06 13.05 -0.94
CA PHE A 272 8.61 14.38 -1.21
C PHE A 272 10.10 14.26 -1.48
N LYS A 273 10.55 14.77 -2.61
CA LYS A 273 11.98 14.79 -2.98
C LYS A 273 12.32 16.04 -3.77
N GLN A 274 13.58 16.43 -3.80
CA GLN A 274 14.13 17.51 -4.65
C GLN A 274 13.42 18.85 -4.48
N LEU A 275 13.98 19.72 -3.63
CA LEU A 275 13.60 21.14 -3.58
C LEU A 275 14.51 21.94 -4.50
N ASN A 276 14.05 22.12 -5.73
CA ASN A 276 14.77 22.91 -6.72
C ASN A 276 14.31 24.36 -6.67
N GLY A 277 15.03 25.21 -5.94
CA GLY A 277 14.86 26.63 -6.13
C GLY A 277 16.10 27.43 -5.77
N ALA A 278 16.16 28.63 -6.36
CA ALA A 278 17.25 29.58 -6.19
C ALA A 278 17.11 30.44 -4.92
N ALA A 279 16.01 30.32 -4.20
CA ALA A 279 15.74 31.09 -2.99
C ALA A 279 16.32 30.40 -1.76
N ASP A 280 16.87 31.18 -0.83
CA ASP A 280 17.45 30.69 0.43
C ASP A 280 16.43 29.99 1.34
N PHE A 281 15.14 30.04 1.02
CA PHE A 281 14.03 29.58 1.84
C PHE A 281 13.00 28.85 0.99
N ILE A 282 12.94 27.53 1.13
CA ILE A 282 11.97 26.68 0.43
C ILE A 282 11.55 25.57 1.39
N ALA A 283 10.26 25.31 1.51
CA ALA A 283 9.74 24.18 2.27
C ALA A 283 9.03 23.15 1.37
N HIS A 284 9.18 21.83 1.58
CA HIS A 284 8.31 20.88 0.88
C HIS A 284 6.85 21.13 1.22
N ILE A 285 6.56 21.31 2.51
CA ILE A 285 5.23 21.66 3.00
C ILE A 285 5.35 22.97 3.76
N PHE A 286 4.61 23.97 3.33
CA PHE A 286 4.49 25.26 4.01
C PHE A 286 3.07 25.45 4.51
N ILE A 287 2.93 25.78 5.79
CA ILE A 287 1.64 26.05 6.44
C ILE A 287 1.67 27.51 6.90
N ASP A 288 0.77 28.33 6.35
CA ASP A 288 0.71 29.76 6.65
C ASP A 288 0.29 30.05 8.11
N SER A 289 0.32 31.33 8.46
CA SER A 289 0.15 31.79 9.84
C SER A 289 -1.31 31.72 10.33
N ASN A 290 -2.24 31.17 9.55
CA ASN A 290 -3.63 31.08 9.94
C ASN A 290 -3.81 30.00 11.03
N SER A 291 -4.39 30.39 12.16
CA SER A 291 -4.62 29.48 13.30
C SER A 291 -5.66 28.39 13.02
N ASN A 292 -6.46 28.51 11.97
CA ASN A 292 -7.48 27.53 11.62
C ASN A 292 -6.96 26.44 10.67
N ASN A 293 -5.69 26.51 10.24
CA ASN A 293 -5.10 25.44 9.45
C ASN A 293 -5.03 24.15 10.28
N PHE A 294 -5.37 23.03 9.64
CA PHE A 294 -5.17 21.70 10.19
C PHE A 294 -4.45 20.84 9.16
N VAL A 295 -3.27 20.33 9.52
CA VAL A 295 -2.47 19.47 8.64
C VAL A 295 -2.10 18.20 9.38
N HIS A 296 -2.37 17.05 8.75
CA HIS A 296 -1.97 15.74 9.23
C HIS A 296 -1.12 15.05 8.17
N ILE A 297 0.13 14.75 8.53
CA ILE A 297 1.13 14.10 7.69
C ILE A 297 1.41 12.74 8.30
N LYS A 298 1.14 11.68 7.55
CA LYS A 298 1.23 10.31 8.05
C LYS A 298 1.98 9.41 7.06
N ASN A 299 2.94 8.64 7.55
CA ASN A 299 3.68 7.65 6.74
C ASN A 299 4.35 8.24 5.48
N CYS A 300 4.66 9.54 5.49
CA CYS A 300 5.27 10.21 4.33
C CYS A 300 6.80 10.08 4.36
N GLN A 301 7.40 10.07 3.18
CA GLN A 301 8.85 10.07 3.01
C GLN A 301 9.33 11.42 2.46
N PHE A 302 10.35 11.98 3.11
CA PHE A 302 11.02 13.20 2.69
C PHE A 302 12.50 12.88 2.46
N THR A 303 12.97 13.08 1.24
CA THR A 303 14.36 12.82 0.87
C THR A 303 15.01 14.07 0.31
N GLY A 304 16.13 14.43 0.93
CA GLY A 304 16.98 15.50 0.48
C GLY A 304 17.87 15.02 -0.64
N THR A 305 18.31 15.97 -1.47
CA THR A 305 19.42 15.78 -2.38
C THR A 305 20.55 16.74 -2.02
N PRO A 306 21.83 16.42 -2.31
CA PRO A 306 22.93 17.37 -2.16
C PRO A 306 22.71 18.68 -2.94
N GLN A 307 21.85 18.65 -3.96
CA GLN A 307 21.46 19.79 -4.77
C GLN A 307 20.35 20.65 -4.15
N ASP A 308 19.68 20.18 -3.10
CA ASP A 308 18.66 20.97 -2.40
C ASP A 308 19.33 22.16 -1.74
N LYS A 309 19.17 23.34 -2.34
CA LYS A 309 19.73 24.59 -1.83
C LYS A 309 18.82 25.15 -0.76
N GLY A 310 18.97 24.68 0.48
CA GLY A 310 18.40 25.33 1.67
C GLY A 310 16.94 24.98 1.99
N GLY A 311 16.55 23.72 1.81
CA GLY A 311 15.19 23.26 2.09
C GLY A 311 14.88 22.97 3.57
N VAL A 312 13.71 23.40 4.02
CA VAL A 312 12.99 22.82 5.16
C VAL A 312 12.04 21.76 4.62
N TYR A 313 11.80 20.64 5.29
CA TYR A 313 10.79 19.70 4.81
C TYR A 313 9.39 20.14 5.20
N VAL A 314 9.20 20.52 6.46
CA VAL A 314 7.92 21.06 6.94
C VAL A 314 8.15 22.35 7.71
N GLU A 315 7.59 23.45 7.20
CA GLU A 315 7.48 24.70 7.95
C GLU A 315 6.02 24.99 8.32
N ALA A 316 5.77 25.08 9.61
CA ALA A 316 4.49 25.50 10.16
C ALA A 316 4.61 26.89 10.79
N THR A 317 3.80 27.83 10.32
CA THR A 317 3.76 29.19 10.89
C THR A 317 2.49 29.50 11.68
N GLY A 318 1.45 28.67 11.57
CA GLY A 318 0.23 28.71 12.37
C GLY A 318 -0.54 27.38 12.30
N GLY A 319 -1.62 27.31 13.07
CA GLY A 319 -2.57 26.18 13.06
C GLY A 319 -2.11 24.94 13.83
N THR A 320 -2.73 23.81 13.52
CA THR A 320 -2.40 22.50 14.08
C THR A 320 -1.70 21.64 13.03
N CYS A 321 -0.55 21.09 13.39
CA CYS A 321 0.24 20.22 12.52
C CYS A 321 0.55 18.90 13.27
N ILE A 322 0.12 17.78 12.71
CA ILE A 322 0.37 16.44 13.24
C ILE A 322 1.25 15.70 12.22
N ILE A 323 2.39 15.19 12.66
CA ILE A 323 3.37 14.50 11.83
C ILE A 323 3.70 13.16 12.49
N GLU A 324 3.34 12.06 11.83
CA GLU A 324 3.56 10.72 12.38
C GLU A 324 3.92 9.65 11.35
N GLY A 325 4.68 8.65 11.77
CA GLY A 325 5.10 7.56 10.88
C GLY A 325 6.03 7.99 9.75
N CYS A 326 6.51 9.24 9.74
CA CYS A 326 7.24 9.80 8.60
C CYS A 326 8.74 9.48 8.66
N VAL A 327 9.38 9.51 7.50
CA VAL A 327 10.82 9.36 7.33
C VAL A 327 11.41 10.63 6.72
N PHE A 328 12.42 11.19 7.37
CA PHE A 328 13.16 12.37 6.92
C PHE A 328 14.63 12.00 6.75
N ALA A 329 15.16 12.14 5.54
CA ALA A 329 16.46 11.60 5.17
C ALA A 329 17.30 12.52 4.29
N ASN A 330 18.62 12.50 4.45
CA ASN A 330 19.61 13.07 3.52
C ASN A 330 19.56 14.60 3.36
N ASN A 331 19.28 15.34 4.44
CA ASN A 331 19.37 16.80 4.47
C ASN A 331 20.71 17.26 5.06
N TYR A 332 21.76 17.35 4.25
CA TYR A 332 23.10 17.72 4.71
C TYR A 332 23.35 19.24 4.82
N GLN A 333 22.34 20.07 4.53
CA GLN A 333 22.49 21.53 4.55
C GLN A 333 22.57 22.05 5.99
N ILE A 334 23.73 22.54 6.39
CA ILE A 334 23.97 23.10 7.73
C ILE A 334 23.17 24.36 8.04
N SER A 335 22.63 25.04 7.04
CA SER A 335 21.94 26.32 7.21
C SER A 335 20.49 26.18 7.63
N ARG A 336 19.88 25.00 7.51
CA ARG A 336 18.41 24.84 7.60
C ARG A 336 17.99 23.59 8.36
N GLU A 337 16.77 23.66 8.90
CA GLU A 337 16.15 22.63 9.72
C GLU A 337 15.27 21.70 8.90
N THR A 338 15.07 20.49 9.39
CA THR A 338 14.20 19.50 8.74
C THR A 338 12.73 19.81 9.00
N VAL A 339 12.38 20.08 10.27
CA VAL A 339 11.04 20.52 10.67
C VAL A 339 11.18 21.83 11.45
N ARG A 340 10.38 22.83 11.08
CA ARG A 340 10.42 24.16 11.69
C ARG A 340 9.02 24.62 12.08
N THR A 341 8.86 25.06 13.33
CA THR A 341 7.64 25.74 13.77
C THR A 341 7.91 27.20 14.11
N ARG A 342 6.89 28.05 14.00
CA ARG A 342 6.87 29.40 14.58
C ARG A 342 5.95 29.44 15.81
N ALA A 343 6.00 30.56 16.54
CA ALA A 343 5.10 30.82 17.65
C ALA A 343 3.63 30.69 17.19
N GLY A 344 2.79 30.02 18.00
CA GLY A 344 1.36 29.86 17.71
C GLY A 344 0.96 28.58 16.96
N VAL A 345 1.90 27.66 16.72
CA VAL A 345 1.61 26.33 16.13
C VAL A 345 1.36 25.30 17.22
N ASN A 346 0.30 24.50 17.08
CA ASN A 346 0.10 23.27 17.85
C ASN A 346 0.74 22.10 17.10
N LEU A 347 1.96 21.73 17.47
CA LEU A 347 2.70 20.64 16.83
C LEU A 347 2.59 19.34 17.63
N ILE A 348 2.26 18.26 16.95
CA ILE A 348 2.46 16.88 17.41
C ILE A 348 3.40 16.19 16.41
N LEU A 349 4.60 15.85 16.86
CA LEU A 349 5.62 15.17 16.08
C LEU A 349 5.97 13.86 16.76
N ARG A 350 5.44 12.74 16.26
CA ARG A 350 5.65 11.46 16.91
C ARG A 350 5.89 10.31 15.98
N ASN A 351 6.54 9.25 16.44
CA ASN A 351 6.68 8.03 15.66
C ASN A 351 7.36 8.31 14.30
N ASN A 352 8.39 9.17 14.25
CA ASN A 352 9.10 9.49 13.01
C ASN A 352 10.56 9.04 13.07
N VAL A 353 11.19 8.97 11.91
CA VAL A 353 12.61 8.65 11.77
C VAL A 353 13.32 9.76 11.02
N PHE A 354 14.39 10.25 11.61
CA PHE A 354 15.27 11.29 11.10
C PHE A 354 16.66 10.69 10.94
N TYR A 355 17.23 10.66 9.73
CA TYR A 355 18.58 10.14 9.56
C TYR A 355 19.40 10.86 8.50
N ASP A 356 20.72 10.89 8.72
CA ASP A 356 21.69 11.53 7.82
C ASP A 356 21.32 13.00 7.53
N LEU A 357 21.11 13.76 8.61
CA LEU A 357 20.70 15.17 8.55
C LEU A 357 21.73 16.07 9.24
N ALA A 358 21.83 17.32 8.81
CA ALA A 358 22.61 18.33 9.53
C ALA A 358 21.85 18.81 10.79
N LYS A 359 20.59 19.19 10.63
CA LYS A 359 19.71 19.69 11.70
C LYS A 359 18.36 18.99 11.65
N GLY A 360 17.87 18.51 12.80
CA GLY A 360 16.55 17.90 12.94
C GLY A 360 15.45 18.96 13.06
N VAL A 361 14.91 19.13 14.24
CA VAL A 361 13.68 19.90 14.49
C VAL A 361 14.00 21.22 15.20
N ILE A 362 13.38 22.33 14.81
CA ILE A 362 13.36 23.58 15.59
C ILE A 362 11.94 23.95 16.00
N LEU A 363 11.79 24.26 17.28
CA LEU A 363 10.53 24.48 17.97
C LEU A 363 10.51 25.90 18.55
N LEU A 364 9.85 26.82 17.84
CA LEU A 364 9.67 28.20 18.29
C LEU A 364 8.28 28.43 18.95
N ASN A 365 7.49 27.37 19.11
CA ASN A 365 6.17 27.38 19.74
C ASN A 365 6.24 27.04 21.24
N THR A 366 5.19 27.35 22.01
CA THR A 366 5.23 27.26 23.48
C THR A 366 5.02 25.84 24.01
N ASP A 367 4.30 24.97 23.30
CA ASP A 367 3.91 23.64 23.81
C ASP A 367 3.89 22.54 22.70
N PRO A 368 5.01 22.29 21.99
CA PRO A 368 5.11 21.19 21.03
C PRO A 368 5.14 19.83 21.73
N ILE A 369 4.55 18.79 21.14
CA ILE A 369 4.73 17.40 21.57
C ILE A 369 5.72 16.73 20.60
N VAL A 370 6.92 16.39 21.07
CA VAL A 370 7.91 15.64 20.27
C VAL A 370 8.25 14.33 20.98
N GLN A 371 7.71 13.22 20.46
CA GLN A 371 7.76 11.95 21.17
C GLN A 371 8.02 10.74 20.30
N ASN A 372 8.65 9.69 20.83
CA ASN A 372 8.83 8.45 20.10
C ASN A 372 9.46 8.66 18.71
N ASN A 373 10.50 9.48 18.57
CA ASN A 373 11.18 9.64 17.29
C ASN A 373 12.57 9.02 17.35
N VAL A 374 13.04 8.47 16.24
CA VAL A 374 14.43 8.03 16.06
C VAL A 374 15.20 9.15 15.36
N PHE A 375 16.24 9.65 15.99
CA PHE A 375 17.20 10.58 15.40
C PHE A 375 18.53 9.86 15.24
N SER A 376 18.99 9.70 14.00
CA SER A 376 20.19 8.94 13.66
C SER A 376 21.17 9.79 12.85
N LYS A 377 22.46 9.78 13.19
CA LYS A 377 23.51 10.47 12.41
C LYS A 377 23.17 11.94 12.12
N ILE A 378 22.90 12.70 13.17
CA ILE A 378 22.60 14.13 13.09
C ILE A 378 23.87 14.94 13.40
N SER A 379 24.28 15.83 12.48
CA SER A 379 25.60 16.46 12.58
C SER A 379 25.66 17.76 13.39
N GLN A 380 24.54 18.39 13.76
CA GLN A 380 24.52 19.63 14.57
C GLN A 380 23.54 19.63 15.73
N TYR A 381 22.26 19.39 15.49
CA TYR A 381 21.29 19.20 16.58
C TYR A 381 20.11 18.36 16.11
N ALA A 382 19.63 17.46 16.96
CA ALA A 382 18.42 16.69 16.70
C ALA A 382 17.17 17.52 17.02
N ILE A 383 17.14 18.22 18.16
CA ILE A 383 16.02 19.08 18.58
C ILE A 383 16.57 20.43 19.06
N SER A 384 15.97 21.52 18.59
CA SER A 384 16.21 22.87 19.10
C SER A 384 14.91 23.47 19.62
N THR A 385 14.90 23.91 20.86
CA THR A 385 13.80 24.67 21.47
C THR A 385 14.36 25.70 22.47
N GLY A 386 13.49 26.43 23.17
CA GLY A 386 13.90 27.40 24.20
C GLY A 386 13.81 26.83 25.62
N ASP A 387 14.51 27.46 26.57
CA ASP A 387 14.57 27.09 28.01
C ASP A 387 13.23 26.72 28.64
N LEU A 388 12.18 27.48 28.34
CA LEU A 388 10.86 27.25 28.93
C LEU A 388 10.25 25.92 28.47
N GLN A 389 10.40 25.58 27.20
CA GLN A 389 9.91 24.33 26.61
C GLN A 389 10.72 23.14 27.12
N TYR A 390 12.04 23.32 27.28
CA TYR A 390 12.92 22.33 27.90
C TYR A 390 12.45 21.97 29.31
N SER A 391 12.23 22.97 30.18
CA SER A 391 11.83 22.73 31.58
C SER A 391 10.46 22.03 31.75
N ARG A 392 9.63 22.00 30.70
CA ARG A 392 8.32 21.33 30.70
C ARG A 392 8.36 19.90 30.18
N GLY A 393 9.48 19.42 29.63
CA GLY A 393 9.62 18.04 29.11
C GLY A 393 8.80 17.73 27.85
N LEU A 394 8.17 18.73 27.22
CA LEU A 394 7.24 18.51 26.09
C LEU A 394 7.96 18.12 24.79
N ALA A 395 9.25 18.49 24.67
CA ALA A 395 10.10 18.20 23.52
C ALA A 395 11.04 16.98 23.71
N ASN A 396 10.94 16.24 24.83
CA ASN A 396 11.86 15.16 25.19
C ASN A 396 11.15 13.84 25.59
N GLY A 397 10.01 13.50 25.00
CA GLY A 397 9.28 12.28 25.41
C GLY A 397 9.72 11.03 24.63
N HIS A 398 10.59 10.19 25.19
CA HIS A 398 10.90 8.85 24.65
C HIS A 398 11.47 8.85 23.21
N ASN A 399 12.29 9.83 22.88
CA ASN A 399 13.05 9.84 21.62
C ASN A 399 14.33 8.98 21.76
N LEU A 400 14.82 8.43 20.64
CA LEU A 400 16.04 7.64 20.57
C LEU A 400 17.07 8.38 19.71
N PHE A 401 18.23 8.67 20.28
CA PHE A 401 19.35 9.30 19.58
C PHE A 401 20.44 8.26 19.31
N HIS A 402 20.70 7.96 18.03
CA HIS A 402 21.66 6.95 17.59
C HIS A 402 22.77 7.58 16.74
N GLN A 403 24.04 7.40 17.10
CA GLN A 403 25.15 8.02 16.37
C GLN A 403 25.00 9.54 16.19
N VAL A 404 24.41 10.20 17.18
CA VAL A 404 24.37 11.66 17.32
C VAL A 404 25.40 12.03 18.38
N ASP A 405 26.21 13.07 18.15
CA ASP A 405 27.11 13.59 19.19
C ASP A 405 26.25 13.98 20.41
N SER A 406 26.69 13.66 21.63
CA SER A 406 25.92 13.99 22.84
C SER A 406 25.72 15.49 23.03
N ASN A 407 26.65 16.31 22.52
CA ASN A 407 26.48 17.76 22.48
C ASN A 407 25.41 18.17 21.48
N HIS A 408 24.94 17.31 20.58
CA HIS A 408 24.00 17.62 19.50
C HIS A 408 22.61 17.00 19.72
N PHE A 409 22.27 16.53 20.92
CA PHE A 409 20.89 16.09 21.19
C PHE A 409 19.95 17.30 21.20
N PHE A 410 20.29 18.32 21.99
CA PHE A 410 19.46 19.49 22.27
C PHE A 410 20.25 20.80 22.11
N TYR A 411 19.70 21.77 21.38
CA TYR A 411 20.30 23.10 21.17
C TYR A 411 19.35 24.23 21.56
N ASP A 412 19.70 25.02 22.57
CA ASP A 412 18.94 26.21 22.91
C ASP A 412 19.27 27.37 21.97
N PHE A 413 18.29 27.75 21.15
CA PHE A 413 18.47 28.85 20.20
C PHE A 413 18.46 30.23 20.87
N LEU A 414 17.99 30.35 22.12
CA LEU A 414 17.95 31.62 22.85
C LEU A 414 19.30 31.93 23.52
N SER A 415 19.86 30.97 24.27
CA SER A 415 21.18 31.08 24.89
C SER A 415 22.34 30.76 23.94
N GLN A 416 22.06 30.17 22.78
CA GLN A 416 23.02 29.69 21.79
C GLN A 416 24.00 28.64 22.34
N ASN A 417 23.51 27.77 23.24
CA ASN A 417 24.31 26.72 23.87
C ASN A 417 23.67 25.34 23.70
N TYR A 418 24.53 24.32 23.83
CA TYR A 418 24.14 22.93 23.95
C TYR A 418 24.07 22.56 25.43
N GLU A 419 22.98 21.94 25.85
CA GLU A 419 22.79 21.51 27.22
C GLU A 419 22.40 20.02 27.27
N ASP A 420 22.97 19.28 28.22
CA ASP A 420 22.55 17.90 28.49
C ASP A 420 21.20 17.94 29.21
N GLN A 421 20.16 17.45 28.52
CA GLN A 421 18.79 17.42 29.00
C GLN A 421 18.32 15.98 29.23
N SER A 422 19.25 15.05 29.43
CA SER A 422 18.92 13.68 29.79
C SER A 422 18.21 13.64 31.15
N HIS A 423 17.09 12.90 31.20
CA HIS A 423 16.39 12.60 32.44
C HIS A 423 17.11 11.48 33.18
N SER A 424 16.94 11.41 34.50
CA SER A 424 17.51 10.32 35.30
C SER A 424 16.96 8.93 34.95
N SER A 425 15.82 8.88 34.26
CA SER A 425 15.19 7.66 33.72
C SER A 425 15.70 7.28 32.33
N ASP A 426 16.52 8.11 31.68
CA ASP A 426 16.95 7.86 30.30
C ASP A 426 17.94 6.69 30.21
N LEU A 427 17.73 5.87 29.18
CA LEU A 427 18.63 4.78 28.84
C LEU A 427 19.83 5.35 28.06
N ASN A 428 20.97 5.48 28.73
CA ASN A 428 22.17 6.06 28.15
C ASN A 428 23.21 5.00 27.78
N ASN A 429 23.92 5.22 26.67
CA ASN A 429 25.04 4.39 26.20
C ASN A 429 24.72 2.90 25.98
N LEU A 430 23.46 2.56 25.68
CA LEU A 430 23.05 1.20 25.32
C LEU A 430 22.86 1.10 23.80
N ASP A 431 23.27 -0.03 23.22
CA ASP A 431 22.96 -0.34 21.83
C ASP A 431 21.44 -0.56 21.69
N PRO A 432 20.73 0.21 20.84
CA PRO A 432 19.30 0.02 20.60
C PRO A 432 18.98 -1.31 19.90
N ARG A 433 19.98 -2.04 19.37
CA ARG A 433 19.82 -3.32 18.67
C ARG A 433 18.83 -3.21 17.52
N PHE A 434 19.14 -2.35 16.55
CA PHE A 434 18.38 -2.23 15.31
C PHE A 434 18.56 -3.45 14.40
N VAL A 435 17.58 -3.72 13.52
CA VAL A 435 17.64 -4.80 12.53
C VAL A 435 18.81 -4.59 11.57
N ASP A 436 18.85 -3.43 10.91
CA ASP A 436 19.97 -3.04 10.05
C ASP A 436 20.05 -1.50 9.94
N PRO A 437 20.69 -0.82 10.90
CA PRO A 437 20.79 0.63 10.88
C PRO A 437 21.69 1.17 9.75
N LEU A 438 22.50 0.31 9.11
CA LEU A 438 23.32 0.69 7.95
C LEU A 438 22.46 0.77 6.69
N SER A 439 21.46 -0.09 6.56
CA SER A 439 20.43 -0.01 5.52
C SER A 439 19.27 0.93 5.88
N HIS A 440 19.40 1.74 6.94
CA HIS A 440 18.37 2.64 7.46
C HIS A 440 17.11 1.93 7.98
N ASP A 441 17.23 0.66 8.36
CA ASP A 441 16.19 -0.11 9.04
C ASP A 441 16.36 0.02 10.56
N PHE A 442 15.62 0.97 11.12
CA PHE A 442 15.63 1.28 12.55
C PHE A 442 14.57 0.48 13.35
N ARG A 443 14.04 -0.62 12.78
CA ARG A 443 13.20 -1.55 13.55
C ARG A 443 14.04 -2.17 14.66
N LEU A 444 13.46 -2.36 15.84
CA LEU A 444 14.16 -2.97 16.97
C LEU A 444 14.18 -4.49 16.88
N LEU A 445 15.31 -5.11 17.22
CA LEU A 445 15.44 -6.55 17.44
C LEU A 445 14.90 -6.97 18.81
N HIS A 446 14.61 -8.26 18.93
CA HIS A 446 14.24 -8.86 20.22
C HIS A 446 15.32 -8.62 21.28
N GLY A 447 14.89 -8.25 22.48
CA GLY A 447 15.77 -7.91 23.61
C GLY A 447 16.52 -6.59 23.43
N SER A 448 16.06 -5.72 22.52
CA SER A 448 16.47 -4.32 22.51
C SER A 448 16.13 -3.68 23.86
N PRO A 449 17.05 -2.88 24.44
CA PRO A 449 16.78 -2.15 25.68
C PRO A 449 15.69 -1.08 25.49
N CYS A 450 15.38 -0.70 24.25
CA CYS A 450 14.36 0.29 23.93
C CYS A 450 12.93 -0.29 23.97
N LEU A 451 12.77 -1.62 23.96
CA LEU A 451 11.46 -2.26 24.07
C LEU A 451 10.89 -2.08 25.49
N ASN A 452 9.66 -1.57 25.58
CA ASN A 452 8.93 -1.28 26.83
C ASN A 452 9.63 -0.30 27.78
N ALA A 453 10.60 0.49 27.29
CA ALA A 453 11.34 1.45 28.11
C ALA A 453 10.62 2.81 28.28
N GLY A 454 9.62 3.10 27.44
CA GLY A 454 8.84 4.33 27.52
C GLY A 454 7.91 4.36 28.73
N GLU A 455 7.93 5.47 29.48
CA GLU A 455 7.04 5.70 30.63
C GLU A 455 5.58 5.87 30.18
N THR A 456 4.63 5.25 30.87
CA THR A 456 3.21 5.21 30.48
C THR A 456 2.39 6.44 30.89
N THR A 457 3.05 7.55 31.24
CA THR A 457 2.50 8.61 32.09
C THR A 457 1.41 9.50 31.46
N LEU A 458 1.09 9.33 30.16
CA LEU A 458 -0.02 10.02 29.48
C LEU A 458 -1.06 9.06 28.87
N GLY A 459 -1.60 8.13 29.67
CA GLY A 459 -2.83 7.40 29.31
C GLY A 459 -2.70 5.90 29.01
N GLY A 460 -1.65 5.22 29.49
CA GLY A 460 -1.75 3.79 29.82
C GLY A 460 -1.50 2.77 28.70
N ARG A 461 -0.61 3.05 27.74
CA ARG A 461 0.01 2.00 26.90
C ARG A 461 1.51 2.27 26.73
N SER A 462 2.35 1.29 27.00
CA SER A 462 3.78 1.34 26.64
C SER A 462 3.86 1.42 25.12
N THR A 463 4.49 2.47 24.59
CA THR A 463 4.69 2.61 23.15
C THR A 463 6.12 2.19 22.83
N ASN A 464 6.27 1.10 22.07
CA ASN A 464 7.58 0.66 21.59
C ASN A 464 8.05 1.60 20.49
N ILE A 465 9.21 2.23 20.68
CA ILE A 465 9.89 3.01 19.63
C ILE A 465 10.18 2.09 18.42
N GLY A 466 9.89 2.56 17.20
CA GLY A 466 10.10 1.81 15.96
C GLY A 466 8.98 0.82 15.59
N SER A 467 7.95 0.64 16.42
CA SER A 467 6.81 -0.23 16.09
C SER A 467 5.97 0.27 14.89
N TRP A 468 6.09 1.55 14.56
CA TRP A 468 5.42 2.22 13.43
C TRP A 468 6.22 2.21 12.12
N GLN A 469 7.50 1.84 12.11
CA GLN A 469 8.24 1.57 10.86
C GLN A 469 7.78 0.27 10.18
N TRP A 470 6.54 -0.10 10.48
CA TRP A 470 5.82 -1.22 9.98
C TRP A 470 5.49 -0.91 8.51
N GLN A 471 6.35 -1.36 7.61
CA GLN A 471 6.02 -1.53 6.20
C GLN A 471 5.01 -2.69 6.13
N PRO A 472 3.74 -2.45 5.79
CA PRO A 472 2.73 -3.52 5.73
C PRO A 472 3.10 -4.60 4.72
N GLU A 473 3.75 -4.23 3.62
CA GLU A 473 3.85 -5.09 2.43
C GLU A 473 4.94 -6.17 2.51
N ASP A 474 5.99 -5.96 3.32
CA ASP A 474 7.13 -6.87 3.36
C ASP A 474 7.11 -7.88 4.53
N LYS A 475 6.28 -7.63 5.55
CA LYS A 475 6.14 -8.56 6.69
C LYS A 475 4.84 -9.33 6.75
N LEU A 476 3.82 -9.04 5.94
CA LEU A 476 2.59 -9.85 5.87
C LEU A 476 2.69 -11.05 4.94
N LYS A 477 3.78 -11.17 4.16
CA LYS A 477 3.97 -12.34 3.29
C LYS A 477 4.31 -13.57 4.13
N PRO A 478 3.64 -14.71 3.91
CA PRO A 478 4.05 -15.98 4.50
C PRO A 478 5.54 -16.22 4.26
N VAL A 479 6.29 -16.47 5.33
CA VAL A 479 7.71 -16.81 5.20
C VAL A 479 7.79 -18.29 4.91
N THR A 480 8.29 -18.64 3.73
CA THR A 480 8.46 -20.05 3.33
C THR A 480 9.71 -20.62 4.01
N LEU A 481 9.48 -21.56 4.92
CA LEU A 481 10.52 -22.25 5.71
C LEU A 481 11.11 -23.44 4.98
N PHE A 482 10.28 -24.08 4.17
CA PHE A 482 10.63 -25.20 3.32
C PHE A 482 9.73 -25.19 2.10
N PHE A 483 10.29 -25.44 0.93
CA PHE A 483 9.53 -25.69 -0.28
C PHE A 483 10.27 -26.63 -1.20
N ASP A 484 9.56 -27.66 -1.66
CA ASP A 484 9.96 -28.47 -2.79
C ASP A 484 8.74 -29.01 -3.52
N ASN A 485 8.77 -28.93 -4.85
CA ASN A 485 7.82 -29.56 -5.75
C ASN A 485 8.50 -30.60 -6.66
N PHE A 486 9.77 -30.91 -6.40
CA PHE A 486 10.58 -31.92 -7.08
C PHE A 486 10.84 -31.67 -8.58
N GLU A 487 10.34 -30.56 -9.14
CA GLU A 487 10.49 -30.23 -10.57
C GLU A 487 11.91 -29.73 -10.95
N ASN A 488 12.79 -29.54 -9.96
CA ASN A 488 14.18 -29.14 -10.18
C ASN A 488 15.15 -30.32 -10.32
N VAL A 489 14.67 -31.55 -10.12
CA VAL A 489 15.45 -32.78 -10.29
C VAL A 489 14.91 -33.51 -11.52
N SER A 490 15.79 -34.05 -12.36
CA SER A 490 15.35 -34.86 -13.50
C SER A 490 14.76 -36.18 -12.97
N PRO A 491 13.46 -36.44 -13.13
CA PRO A 491 12.87 -37.66 -12.61
C PRO A 491 13.42 -38.87 -13.36
N ILE A 492 13.59 -39.99 -12.66
CA ILE A 492 13.82 -41.28 -13.31
C ILE A 492 12.51 -41.78 -13.94
N GLU A 493 12.61 -42.49 -15.07
CA GLU A 493 11.44 -43.01 -15.80
C GLU A 493 10.81 -44.26 -15.17
N LYS A 494 11.52 -44.89 -14.22
CA LYS A 494 11.06 -46.13 -13.57
C LYS A 494 11.60 -46.25 -12.16
N TYR A 495 10.71 -46.46 -11.21
CA TYR A 495 11.00 -46.64 -9.81
C TYR A 495 10.77 -48.11 -9.35
N PRO A 496 11.59 -48.64 -8.43
CA PRO A 496 12.92 -48.14 -8.05
C PRO A 496 13.94 -48.43 -9.16
N ASP A 497 14.86 -47.49 -9.42
CA ASP A 497 16.05 -47.74 -10.24
C ASP A 497 17.26 -47.92 -9.34
N PRO A 498 17.72 -49.17 -9.10
CA PRO A 498 18.85 -49.42 -8.20
C PRO A 498 20.21 -48.93 -8.74
N LEU A 499 20.26 -48.40 -9.96
CA LEU A 499 21.49 -47.92 -10.60
C LEU A 499 21.59 -46.40 -10.66
N SER A 500 20.50 -45.69 -10.37
CA SER A 500 20.42 -44.24 -10.35
C SER A 500 20.09 -43.80 -8.93
N ASP A 501 20.61 -42.66 -8.51
CA ASP A 501 20.33 -42.08 -7.19
C ASP A 501 19.98 -40.61 -7.45
N ASN A 502 18.68 -40.35 -7.56
CA ASN A 502 18.13 -39.02 -7.84
C ASN A 502 17.42 -38.49 -6.60
N ASP A 503 18.22 -38.31 -5.55
CA ASP A 503 17.84 -37.62 -4.33
C ASP A 503 17.16 -36.26 -4.60
N PRO A 504 16.11 -35.91 -3.84
CA PRO A 504 15.44 -34.62 -3.99
C PRO A 504 16.36 -33.45 -3.60
N GLN A 505 16.18 -32.31 -4.28
CA GLN A 505 16.86 -31.06 -3.98
C GLN A 505 15.85 -29.95 -3.69
N ALA A 506 15.74 -29.59 -2.41
CA ALA A 506 14.78 -28.60 -1.95
C ALA A 506 15.04 -27.24 -2.63
N GLN A 507 13.97 -26.57 -3.05
CA GLN A 507 14.07 -25.19 -3.55
C GLN A 507 14.34 -24.21 -2.40
N ASN A 508 13.70 -24.47 -1.25
CA ASN A 508 13.91 -23.74 0.00
C ASN A 508 14.07 -24.75 1.15
N GLY A 509 15.04 -24.53 2.03
CA GLY A 509 15.41 -25.48 3.07
C GLY A 509 16.45 -26.49 2.58
N THR A 510 16.56 -27.63 3.25
CA THR A 510 17.46 -28.73 2.82
C THR A 510 16.81 -30.09 3.07
N TRP A 511 16.99 -31.03 2.16
CA TRP A 511 16.71 -32.44 2.45
C TRP A 511 17.89 -33.06 3.19
N GLN A 512 17.60 -33.91 4.17
CA GLN A 512 18.54 -34.84 4.78
C GLN A 512 17.97 -36.25 4.65
N ILE A 513 18.77 -37.12 4.06
CA ILE A 513 18.35 -38.43 3.59
C ILE A 513 19.11 -39.50 4.38
N GLU A 514 18.39 -40.46 4.94
CA GLU A 514 18.96 -41.60 5.66
C GLU A 514 18.41 -42.89 5.06
N GLU A 515 19.26 -43.60 4.32
CA GLU A 515 18.91 -44.80 3.57
C GLU A 515 19.72 -46.02 3.98
N GLN A 516 19.05 -47.17 4.05
CA GLN A 516 19.70 -48.47 4.10
C GLN A 516 20.00 -49.02 2.70
N VAL A 517 21.04 -49.84 2.62
CA VAL A 517 21.43 -50.56 1.40
C VAL A 517 20.23 -51.34 0.83
N GLY A 518 19.82 -51.01 -0.40
CA GLY A 518 18.68 -51.66 -1.09
C GLY A 518 17.34 -50.95 -0.88
N SER A 519 17.35 -49.70 -0.46
CA SER A 519 16.17 -48.84 -0.28
C SER A 519 16.52 -47.44 -0.74
N ASP A 520 15.56 -46.74 -1.36
CA ASP A 520 15.87 -45.54 -2.13
C ASP A 520 14.72 -44.51 -2.11
N PHE A 521 15.04 -43.24 -1.92
CA PHE A 521 14.17 -42.08 -2.03
C PHE A 521 14.46 -41.38 -3.37
N GLN A 522 13.70 -41.74 -4.41
CA GLN A 522 13.98 -41.23 -5.75
C GLN A 522 12.89 -40.28 -6.22
N VAL A 523 13.31 -39.18 -6.85
CA VAL A 523 12.40 -38.39 -7.67
C VAL A 523 12.13 -39.12 -8.98
N THR A 524 10.87 -39.46 -9.23
CA THR A 524 10.38 -40.25 -10.37
C THR A 524 9.17 -39.59 -11.02
N ASN A 525 8.82 -40.04 -12.23
CA ASN A 525 7.60 -39.67 -12.93
C ASN A 525 6.82 -40.90 -13.41
N ASP A 526 7.13 -42.08 -12.87
CA ASP A 526 6.70 -43.39 -13.38
C ASP A 526 5.27 -43.80 -13.03
N LEU A 527 4.36 -42.85 -12.79
CA LEU A 527 2.98 -43.14 -12.45
C LEU A 527 2.14 -43.18 -13.72
N THR A 528 1.74 -44.40 -14.09
CA THR A 528 0.70 -44.61 -15.08
C THR A 528 -0.64 -44.84 -14.36
N GLY A 529 -1.47 -43.81 -14.15
CA GLY A 529 -2.82 -44.08 -13.64
C GLY A 529 -3.77 -42.97 -13.18
N SER A 530 -3.34 -41.74 -12.90
CA SER A 530 -4.25 -40.66 -12.46
C SER A 530 -4.34 -39.53 -13.49
N GLU A 531 -5.50 -38.87 -13.61
CA GLU A 531 -5.75 -37.77 -14.57
C GLU A 531 -4.99 -36.47 -14.24
N PHE A 532 -4.26 -36.42 -13.12
CA PHE A 532 -3.49 -35.24 -12.67
C PHE A 532 -2.16 -35.61 -11.95
N PRO A 533 -1.17 -36.24 -12.59
CA PRO A 533 0.13 -36.40 -11.94
C PRO A 533 0.98 -35.13 -12.12
N PRO A 534 1.72 -34.68 -11.08
CA PRO A 534 2.82 -33.73 -11.25
C PRO A 534 3.89 -34.32 -12.20
N THR A 535 4.70 -33.45 -12.81
CA THR A 535 5.69 -33.91 -13.81
C THR A 535 6.87 -34.63 -13.18
N ALA A 536 7.11 -34.39 -11.88
CA ALA A 536 7.99 -35.16 -11.03
C ALA A 536 7.38 -35.27 -9.63
N TYR A 537 7.67 -36.34 -8.91
CA TYR A 537 7.31 -36.47 -7.51
C TYR A 537 8.30 -37.38 -6.81
N LEU A 538 8.35 -37.28 -5.48
CA LEU A 538 9.21 -38.09 -4.66
C LEU A 538 8.53 -39.42 -4.35
N ALA A 539 9.15 -40.54 -4.70
CA ALA A 539 8.70 -41.87 -4.31
C ALA A 539 9.42 -42.37 -3.05
N ILE A 540 8.65 -42.93 -2.11
CA ILE A 540 9.11 -43.51 -0.86
C ILE A 540 8.80 -45.01 -0.87
N ASN A 541 9.82 -45.84 -1.11
CA ASN A 541 9.79 -47.30 -1.03
C ASN A 541 11.09 -47.77 -0.39
N THR A 542 11.02 -48.08 0.90
CA THR A 542 12.24 -48.29 1.69
C THR A 542 12.11 -49.47 2.66
N GLY A 543 13.22 -49.87 3.28
CA GLY A 543 13.36 -50.80 4.42
C GLY A 543 12.97 -50.14 5.76
N THR A 544 12.86 -50.91 6.85
CA THR A 544 12.20 -50.53 8.14
C THR A 544 12.81 -49.34 8.90
N SER A 545 13.82 -48.66 8.37
CA SER A 545 14.52 -47.58 9.09
C SER A 545 14.96 -46.39 8.24
N ASN A 546 14.48 -46.25 7.01
CA ASN A 546 14.81 -45.08 6.21
C ASN A 546 13.98 -43.86 6.65
N THR A 547 14.61 -42.69 6.68
CA THR A 547 13.92 -41.42 6.96
C THR A 547 14.35 -40.36 5.96
N LEU A 548 13.38 -39.62 5.45
CA LEU A 548 13.61 -38.43 4.65
C LEU A 548 13.19 -37.21 5.46
N ARG A 549 14.07 -36.21 5.54
CA ARG A 549 13.90 -35.08 6.46
C ARG A 549 13.98 -33.76 5.73
N ALA A 550 12.88 -33.02 5.71
CA ALA A 550 12.80 -31.63 5.27
C ALA A 550 13.26 -30.71 6.40
N ASN A 551 14.52 -30.29 6.37
CA ASN A 551 15.08 -29.32 7.30
C ASN A 551 14.69 -27.90 6.90
N PHE A 552 14.04 -27.19 7.82
CA PHE A 552 13.63 -25.81 7.61
C PHE A 552 14.86 -24.87 7.62
N ILE A 553 14.78 -23.76 6.89
CA ILE A 553 15.86 -22.77 6.83
C ILE A 553 16.25 -22.25 8.22
N GLU A 554 17.55 -22.17 8.46
CA GLU A 554 18.18 -22.06 9.79
C GLU A 554 18.14 -20.63 10.32
N ASN A 555 17.08 -20.30 11.03
CA ASN A 555 17.04 -19.32 12.11
C ASN A 555 15.89 -19.75 13.00
N SER A 556 16.23 -20.34 14.16
CA SER A 556 15.29 -20.81 15.19
C SER A 556 14.14 -19.81 15.35
N LEU A 557 12.99 -20.13 14.77
CA LEU A 557 11.78 -19.35 14.93
C LEU A 557 11.38 -19.45 16.39
N TYR A 558 11.56 -18.35 17.11
CA TYR A 558 10.88 -18.18 18.38
C TYR A 558 9.39 -18.03 18.05
N TYR A 559 8.63 -19.11 18.11
CA TYR A 559 7.21 -19.09 17.71
C TYR A 559 6.30 -18.17 18.51
N ASN A 560 6.82 -17.51 19.54
CA ASN A 560 6.13 -16.37 20.12
C ASN A 560 5.88 -15.26 19.06
N ASP A 561 6.62 -15.26 17.96
CA ASP A 561 6.50 -14.28 16.87
C ASP A 561 5.49 -14.70 15.78
N TYR A 562 4.99 -15.95 15.78
CA TYR A 562 4.08 -16.48 14.75
C TYR A 562 2.93 -17.29 15.39
N PRO A 563 1.66 -16.90 15.21
CA PRO A 563 0.52 -17.59 15.81
C PRO A 563 0.31 -19.00 15.26
N CYS A 564 0.65 -19.23 13.99
CA CYS A 564 0.49 -20.52 13.34
C CYS A 564 1.55 -20.79 12.26
N MET A 565 1.73 -22.07 11.97
CA MET A 565 2.64 -22.61 10.97
C MET A 565 1.88 -23.61 10.08
N PRO A 566 1.37 -23.18 8.90
CA PRO A 566 0.81 -24.10 7.93
C PRO A 566 1.91 -24.95 7.27
N ILE A 567 1.67 -26.26 7.18
CA ILE A 567 2.51 -27.24 6.49
C ILE A 567 1.61 -28.05 5.57
N GLN A 568 1.86 -27.96 4.27
CA GLN A 568 1.07 -28.60 3.23
C GLN A 568 1.94 -29.54 2.42
N PHE A 569 1.36 -30.65 1.96
CA PHE A 569 1.96 -31.49 0.93
C PHE A 569 0.88 -32.31 0.23
N ASN A 570 1.13 -32.66 -1.03
CA ASN A 570 0.36 -33.63 -1.78
C ASN A 570 0.95 -35.02 -1.53
N PHE A 571 0.08 -36.02 -1.47
CA PHE A 571 0.49 -37.39 -1.27
C PHE A 571 -0.40 -38.38 -2.00
N PHE A 572 0.20 -39.47 -2.45
CA PHE A 572 -0.47 -40.64 -3.02
C PHE A 572 -0.01 -41.87 -2.26
N VAL A 573 -0.94 -42.75 -1.89
CA VAL A 573 -0.63 -44.00 -1.20
C VAL A 573 -1.20 -45.15 -2.01
N ASP A 574 -0.34 -46.08 -2.41
CA ASP A 574 -0.78 -47.29 -3.10
C ASP A 574 -1.74 -48.11 -2.22
N PRO A 575 -2.75 -48.78 -2.81
CA PRO A 575 -3.59 -49.70 -2.05
C PRO A 575 -2.75 -50.76 -1.31
N GLY A 576 -2.89 -50.83 0.01
CA GLY A 576 -2.09 -51.72 0.87
C GLY A 576 -0.83 -51.07 1.46
N SER A 577 -0.48 -49.85 1.05
CA SER A 577 0.68 -49.11 1.54
C SER A 577 0.33 -48.14 2.68
N SER A 578 1.35 -47.71 3.43
CA SER A 578 1.23 -46.73 4.50
C SER A 578 2.52 -45.95 4.74
N PHE A 579 2.38 -44.69 5.16
CA PHE A 579 3.50 -43.83 5.53
C PHE A 579 3.20 -43.02 6.78
N GLU A 580 4.25 -42.45 7.36
CA GLU A 580 4.22 -41.65 8.57
C GLU A 580 4.85 -40.29 8.30
N VAL A 581 4.23 -39.25 8.87
CA VAL A 581 4.75 -37.88 8.89
C VAL A 581 5.02 -37.49 10.33
N ARG A 582 6.22 -36.97 10.61
CA ARG A 582 6.59 -36.43 11.92
C ARG A 582 7.04 -34.98 11.81
N LEU A 583 6.70 -34.17 12.80
CA LEU A 583 7.32 -32.87 13.04
C LEU A 583 8.26 -33.00 14.22
N ARG A 584 9.47 -32.44 14.11
CA ARG A 584 10.51 -32.53 15.15
C ARG A 584 11.05 -31.17 15.53
N ASN A 585 11.49 -31.04 16.77
CA ASN A 585 12.07 -29.81 17.31
C ASN A 585 13.58 -29.68 17.11
N SER A 586 14.25 -30.71 16.58
CA SER A 586 15.68 -30.71 16.29
C SER A 586 15.95 -31.02 14.81
N LYS A 587 17.13 -30.62 14.34
CA LYS A 587 17.66 -30.95 13.01
C LYS A 587 18.51 -32.21 13.01
N ASP A 588 18.90 -32.72 14.18
CA ASP A 588 19.84 -33.82 14.29
C ASP A 588 19.18 -35.21 14.24
N SER A 589 19.99 -36.26 14.21
CA SER A 589 19.55 -37.66 14.19
C SER A 589 19.26 -38.24 15.57
N GLN A 590 19.48 -37.48 16.64
CA GLN A 590 19.16 -37.93 17.98
C GLN A 590 17.63 -37.99 18.13
N PHE A 591 17.14 -38.93 18.94
CA PHE A 591 15.71 -39.20 19.18
C PHE A 591 15.00 -38.06 19.95
N ASP A 592 15.44 -36.82 19.78
CA ASP A 592 14.79 -35.64 20.32
C ASP A 592 13.48 -35.33 19.59
N LYS A 593 12.64 -34.59 20.31
CA LYS A 593 11.24 -34.94 20.58
C LYS A 593 10.35 -34.75 19.36
N ILE A 594 9.61 -35.81 19.04
CA ILE A 594 8.48 -35.76 18.12
C ILE A 594 7.48 -34.74 18.68
N VAL A 595 7.31 -33.63 17.96
CA VAL A 595 6.30 -32.61 18.22
C VAL A 595 4.94 -33.19 17.83
N LEU A 596 4.87 -33.79 16.65
CA LEU A 596 3.67 -34.39 16.08
C LEU A 596 4.06 -35.63 15.28
N ALA A 597 3.25 -36.69 15.33
CA ALA A 597 3.36 -37.82 14.41
C ALA A 597 1.98 -38.31 13.96
N CYS A 598 1.83 -38.52 12.66
CA CYS A 598 0.61 -39.03 12.03
C CYS A 598 0.95 -40.18 11.07
N ASN A 599 0.20 -41.28 11.17
CA ASN A 599 0.26 -42.41 10.24
C ASN A 599 -0.91 -42.33 9.26
N PHE A 600 -0.61 -42.47 7.98
CA PHE A 600 -1.56 -42.63 6.89
C PHE A 600 -1.58 -44.11 6.51
N ASN A 601 -2.60 -44.83 6.96
CA ASN A 601 -2.64 -46.28 6.92
C ASN A 601 -3.15 -46.87 5.60
N SER A 602 -2.90 -48.17 5.45
CA SER A 602 -3.30 -48.96 4.29
C SER A 602 -4.80 -49.21 4.16
N ASP A 603 -5.63 -48.72 5.06
CA ASP A 603 -7.09 -48.75 4.98
C ASP A 603 -7.70 -47.35 4.75
N GLY A 604 -6.85 -46.34 4.49
CA GLY A 604 -7.25 -44.95 4.32
C GLY A 604 -7.45 -44.20 5.65
N SER A 605 -7.26 -44.84 6.81
CA SER A 605 -7.34 -44.17 8.10
C SER A 605 -6.12 -43.30 8.40
N VAL A 606 -6.33 -42.22 9.15
CA VAL A 606 -5.24 -41.41 9.68
C VAL A 606 -5.21 -41.52 11.20
N LEU A 607 -4.09 -42.02 11.73
CA LEU A 607 -3.87 -42.17 13.16
C LEU A 607 -2.88 -41.12 13.65
N ARG A 608 -3.14 -40.50 14.80
CA ARG A 608 -2.20 -39.59 15.46
C ARG A 608 -1.48 -40.30 16.61
N ASN A 609 -0.23 -39.95 16.86
CA ASN A 609 0.49 -40.41 18.02
C ASN A 609 0.09 -39.60 19.28
N VAL A 610 -0.39 -40.28 20.32
CA VAL A 610 -0.67 -39.72 21.64
C VAL A 610 0.16 -40.50 22.67
N GLY A 611 1.33 -39.96 23.02
CA GLY A 611 2.28 -40.62 23.92
C GLY A 611 2.95 -41.85 23.28
N SER A 612 2.52 -43.05 23.67
CA SER A 612 3.03 -44.32 23.13
C SER A 612 2.01 -45.09 22.29
N GLN A 613 0.84 -44.50 22.02
CA GLN A 613 -0.26 -45.13 21.31
C GLN A 613 -0.65 -44.30 20.09
N PHE A 614 -1.06 -44.98 19.01
CA PHE A 614 -1.70 -44.33 17.88
C PHE A 614 -3.23 -44.36 18.05
N VAL A 615 -3.87 -43.21 17.89
CA VAL A 615 -5.31 -43.01 18.04
C VAL A 615 -5.90 -42.59 16.70
N ASP A 616 -7.00 -43.22 16.28
CA ASP A 616 -7.72 -42.85 15.06
C ASP A 616 -8.30 -41.42 15.18
N THR A 617 -7.98 -40.57 14.20
CA THR A 617 -8.47 -39.18 14.12
C THR A 617 -9.89 -39.09 13.56
N GLY A 618 -10.42 -40.19 13.01
CA GLY A 618 -11.67 -40.19 12.24
C GLY A 618 -11.52 -39.63 10.83
N LEU A 619 -10.39 -38.98 10.51
CA LEU A 619 -10.08 -38.53 9.16
C LEU A 619 -9.77 -39.73 8.26
N ARG A 620 -10.15 -39.59 6.98
CA ARG A 620 -9.95 -40.61 5.95
C ARG A 620 -9.38 -39.96 4.70
N PHE A 621 -8.50 -40.67 4.01
CA PHE A 621 -8.02 -40.31 2.67
C PHE A 621 -8.37 -41.44 1.68
N GLN A 622 -8.37 -41.13 0.39
CA GLN A 622 -8.66 -42.14 -0.65
C GLN A 622 -7.35 -42.72 -1.18
N GLN A 623 -7.23 -44.04 -1.15
CA GLN A 623 -6.06 -44.72 -1.68
C GLN A 623 -6.08 -44.78 -3.21
N GLY A 624 -4.89 -44.87 -3.81
CA GLY A 624 -4.76 -44.94 -5.27
C GLY A 624 -5.13 -43.65 -5.99
N ILE A 625 -5.27 -42.53 -5.27
CA ILE A 625 -5.41 -41.18 -5.84
C ILE A 625 -4.55 -40.17 -5.09
N TRP A 626 -4.32 -39.01 -5.69
CA TRP A 626 -3.62 -37.89 -5.05
C TRP A 626 -4.53 -37.18 -4.04
N ASN A 627 -4.01 -37.01 -2.84
CA ASN A 627 -4.63 -36.30 -1.73
C ASN A 627 -3.73 -35.12 -1.33
N THR A 628 -4.27 -34.16 -0.58
CA THR A 628 -3.52 -33.06 0.03
C THR A 628 -3.73 -33.12 1.53
N ALA A 629 -2.63 -33.02 2.29
CA ALA A 629 -2.66 -32.83 3.74
C ALA A 629 -2.24 -31.39 4.06
N LEU A 630 -2.96 -30.75 4.99
CA LEU A 630 -2.60 -29.46 5.57
C LEU A 630 -2.61 -29.58 7.10
N PHE A 631 -1.44 -29.41 7.70
CA PHE A 631 -1.27 -29.21 9.14
C PHE A 631 -1.25 -27.71 9.42
N VAL A 632 -2.07 -27.24 10.36
CA VAL A 632 -1.96 -25.88 10.90
C VAL A 632 -1.49 -26.00 12.34
N VAL A 633 -0.19 -25.83 12.56
CA VAL A 633 0.40 -25.96 13.90
C VAL A 633 0.26 -24.63 14.64
N TYR A 634 -0.17 -24.65 15.90
CA TYR A 634 -0.24 -23.50 16.80
C TYR A 634 0.76 -23.68 17.94
N PRO A 635 2.01 -23.22 17.77
CA PRO A 635 3.08 -23.54 18.72
C PRO A 635 2.79 -23.00 20.14
N ALA A 636 2.20 -21.81 20.25
CA ALA A 636 1.85 -21.20 21.52
C ALA A 636 0.73 -21.97 22.26
N ALA A 637 -0.27 -22.45 21.53
CA ALA A 637 -1.36 -23.24 22.10
C ALA A 637 -0.98 -24.70 22.33
N LYS A 638 0.13 -25.17 21.74
CA LYS A 638 0.52 -26.58 21.71
C LYS A 638 -0.58 -27.46 21.11
N THR A 639 -1.22 -26.97 20.06
CA THR A 639 -2.26 -27.65 19.30
C THR A 639 -1.96 -27.62 17.82
N TYR A 640 -2.64 -28.46 17.05
CA TYR A 640 -2.66 -28.36 15.60
C TYR A 640 -4.02 -28.78 15.06
N ASP A 641 -4.33 -28.29 13.86
CA ASP A 641 -5.44 -28.77 13.05
C ASP A 641 -4.88 -29.58 11.88
N LEU A 642 -5.59 -30.63 11.47
CA LEU A 642 -5.25 -31.45 10.30
C LEU A 642 -6.44 -31.50 9.35
N TYR A 643 -6.18 -31.16 8.10
CA TYR A 643 -7.13 -31.22 6.99
C TYR A 643 -6.63 -32.19 5.93
N ILE A 644 -7.54 -32.98 5.36
CA ILE A 644 -7.25 -33.91 4.27
C ILE A 644 -8.32 -33.75 3.19
N GLY A 645 -7.88 -33.63 1.94
CA GLY A 645 -8.75 -33.55 0.76
C GLY A 645 -8.13 -34.22 -0.46
N THR A 646 -8.87 -34.28 -1.57
CA THR A 646 -8.35 -34.70 -2.87
C THR A 646 -7.52 -33.58 -3.49
N ALA A 647 -6.42 -33.89 -4.18
CA ALA A 647 -5.54 -32.85 -4.75
C ALA A 647 -6.22 -32.01 -5.85
N ASP A 648 -7.13 -32.62 -6.62
CA ASP A 648 -7.79 -31.99 -7.78
C ASP A 648 -8.78 -30.88 -7.40
N SER A 649 -9.26 -30.84 -6.15
CA SER A 649 -10.30 -29.88 -5.77
C SER A 649 -9.76 -28.48 -5.52
N GLY A 650 -8.44 -28.29 -5.30
CA GLY A 650 -7.84 -27.00 -4.91
C GLY A 650 -8.39 -26.38 -3.61
N ILE A 651 -9.41 -27.02 -3.04
CA ILE A 651 -10.29 -26.60 -1.96
C ILE A 651 -10.36 -27.79 -1.03
N PHE A 652 -10.14 -27.57 0.27
CA PHE A 652 -10.30 -28.60 1.29
C PHE A 652 -11.81 -28.75 1.60
N PRO A 653 -12.51 -29.81 1.15
CA PRO A 653 -13.83 -30.11 1.69
C PRO A 653 -13.66 -30.40 3.17
N PHE A 654 -14.21 -29.54 4.03
CA PHE A 654 -14.02 -29.56 5.48
C PHE A 654 -14.49 -30.87 6.14
N SER A 655 -13.64 -31.90 6.15
CA SER A 655 -13.57 -32.85 7.26
C SER A 655 -12.43 -32.38 8.17
N ALA A 656 -12.77 -31.51 9.12
CA ALA A 656 -11.82 -30.95 10.07
C ALA A 656 -12.08 -31.55 11.45
N GLU A 657 -11.05 -32.08 12.10
CA GLU A 657 -11.07 -32.29 13.55
C GLU A 657 -10.41 -31.06 14.17
N SER A 658 -11.21 -30.21 14.82
CA SER A 658 -10.88 -28.79 14.89
C SER A 658 -9.94 -28.36 16.00
N GLN A 659 -9.48 -29.23 16.93
CA GLN A 659 -8.45 -28.90 17.93
C GLN A 659 -7.91 -30.18 18.58
N MET A 660 -6.65 -30.56 18.32
CA MET A 660 -5.98 -31.65 19.06
C MET A 660 -5.10 -31.08 20.18
N THR A 661 -5.39 -31.43 21.44
CA THR A 661 -4.82 -30.76 22.64
C THR A 661 -3.55 -31.38 23.25
N ASP A 662 -2.94 -32.39 22.63
CA ASP A 662 -1.81 -33.11 23.24
C ASP A 662 -0.55 -33.11 22.36
N ILE A 663 -0.07 -31.92 21.98
CA ILE A 663 1.32 -31.82 21.50
C ILE A 663 2.23 -31.97 22.73
N ALA A 664 3.04 -33.04 22.76
CA ALA A 664 4.07 -33.28 23.76
C ALA A 664 5.27 -32.32 23.61
N LEU A 665 5.00 -31.01 23.48
CA LEU A 665 6.03 -29.97 23.52
C LEU A 665 6.58 -29.91 24.95
N SER A 666 7.67 -30.65 25.16
CA SER A 666 8.61 -30.27 26.19
C SER A 666 9.01 -28.81 25.96
N VAL A 667 9.14 -28.04 27.04
CA VAL A 667 9.69 -26.67 27.22
C VAL A 667 10.29 -25.85 26.06
N ASP A 668 10.81 -26.47 25.00
CA ASP A 668 11.33 -25.80 23.81
C ASP A 668 10.28 -25.78 22.69
N PRO A 669 9.74 -24.61 22.32
CA PRO A 669 8.64 -24.52 21.37
C PRO A 669 9.03 -24.83 19.93
N VAL A 670 10.32 -25.05 19.60
CA VAL A 670 10.88 -25.13 18.23
C VAL A 670 10.36 -26.33 17.39
N VAL A 671 10.13 -26.16 16.09
CA VAL A 671 9.83 -27.18 15.05
C VAL A 671 10.82 -26.92 13.91
N ALA A 672 11.86 -27.73 13.83
CA ALA A 672 12.97 -27.49 12.93
C ALA A 672 12.88 -28.31 11.63
N GLN A 673 12.05 -29.34 11.63
CA GLN A 673 12.09 -30.38 10.60
C GLN A 673 10.74 -31.08 10.45
N MET A 674 10.40 -31.43 9.21
CA MET A 674 9.38 -32.42 8.88
C MET A 674 10.04 -33.70 8.36
N VAL A 675 9.55 -34.85 8.80
CA VAL A 675 10.12 -36.16 8.48
C VAL A 675 9.06 -37.03 7.85
N PHE A 676 9.39 -37.61 6.69
CA PHE A 676 8.62 -38.65 6.04
C PHE A 676 9.33 -39.98 6.26
N SER A 677 8.59 -40.98 6.69
CA SER A 677 9.09 -42.35 6.85
C SER A 677 7.99 -43.34 6.49
N LYS A 678 8.35 -44.55 6.10
CA LYS A 678 7.35 -45.60 5.90
C LYS A 678 6.81 -46.12 7.25
N HIS A 679 5.60 -46.67 7.24
CA HIS A 679 5.04 -47.36 8.41
C HIS A 679 5.11 -48.89 8.30
N VAL A 680 4.89 -49.44 7.11
CA VAL A 680 4.87 -50.90 6.82
C VAL A 680 5.91 -51.25 5.74
N GLU A 681 6.37 -52.50 5.74
CA GLU A 681 7.31 -53.01 4.73
C GLU A 681 6.66 -53.13 3.34
N ASN A 682 7.40 -52.76 2.29
CA ASN A 682 6.92 -52.67 0.89
C ASN A 682 5.81 -51.64 0.65
N SER A 683 5.60 -50.68 1.56
CA SER A 683 4.74 -49.53 1.30
C SER A 683 5.37 -48.64 0.24
N ILE A 684 4.56 -48.25 -0.75
CA ILE A 684 4.86 -47.18 -1.69
C ILE A 684 3.96 -45.98 -1.35
N ALA A 685 4.59 -44.86 -1.01
CA ALA A 685 3.94 -43.58 -0.87
C ALA A 685 4.68 -42.55 -1.72
N LEU A 686 3.94 -41.66 -2.35
CA LEU A 686 4.48 -40.62 -3.22
C LEU A 686 4.13 -39.27 -2.60
N ILE A 687 5.08 -38.34 -2.63
CA ILE A 687 4.95 -37.02 -2.03
C ILE A 687 5.28 -35.96 -3.07
N ASP A 688 4.52 -34.87 -3.06
CA ASP A 688 4.75 -33.72 -3.91
C ASP A 688 4.35 -32.40 -3.21
N ASN A 689 4.79 -31.25 -3.73
CA ASN A 689 4.40 -29.91 -3.30
C ASN A 689 4.53 -29.70 -1.77
N VAL A 690 5.67 -30.13 -1.21
CA VAL A 690 5.97 -30.00 0.21
C VAL A 690 6.25 -28.55 0.54
N GLN A 691 5.41 -27.92 1.35
CA GLN A 691 5.53 -26.53 1.72
C GLN A 691 5.32 -26.34 3.22
N ALA A 692 6.25 -25.66 3.88
CA ALA A 692 6.10 -25.21 5.25
C ALA A 692 6.25 -23.69 5.29
N GLN A 693 5.29 -22.98 5.88
CA GLN A 693 5.32 -21.53 6.01
C GLN A 693 5.00 -21.10 7.43
N VAL A 694 5.40 -19.89 7.80
CA VAL A 694 4.88 -19.20 8.98
C VAL A 694 4.18 -17.91 8.58
N VAL A 695 3.03 -17.69 9.22
CA VAL A 695 2.19 -16.52 9.00
C VAL A 695 2.34 -15.59 10.21
N PRO A 696 2.68 -14.31 10.05
CA PRO A 696 2.84 -13.36 11.16
C PRO A 696 1.54 -13.11 11.93
N VAL A 697 1.65 -12.58 13.16
CA VAL A 697 0.53 -12.27 14.05
C VAL A 697 -0.45 -11.26 13.42
N CYS A 698 -1.64 -11.72 13.02
CA CYS A 698 -2.83 -10.87 13.06
C CYS A 698 -3.30 -10.82 14.52
N GLN A 699 -3.27 -9.65 15.19
CA GLN A 699 -3.57 -9.55 16.63
C GLN A 699 -4.99 -10.02 17.00
N GLN A 700 -5.90 -10.15 16.03
CA GLN A 700 -7.20 -10.81 16.16
C GLN A 700 -7.60 -11.42 14.80
N TRP A 701 -8.48 -12.43 14.84
CA TRP A 701 -9.30 -13.00 13.74
C TRP A 701 -8.78 -14.25 12.99
N PRO A 702 -9.15 -15.48 13.41
CA PRO A 702 -8.78 -16.71 12.70
C PRO A 702 -9.93 -17.39 11.91
N GLN A 703 -11.02 -16.72 11.51
CA GLN A 703 -12.10 -17.42 10.76
C GLN A 703 -12.66 -16.72 9.52
N VAL A 704 -12.40 -15.43 9.31
CA VAL A 704 -13.03 -14.66 8.20
C VAL A 704 -12.04 -13.92 7.31
N ASP A 705 -10.75 -13.95 7.65
CA ASP A 705 -9.64 -13.54 6.78
C ASP A 705 -9.29 -14.76 5.92
N LEU A 706 -9.93 -14.84 4.75
CA LEU A 706 -9.84 -15.97 3.83
C LEU A 706 -8.62 -15.85 2.90
N ASN A 707 -8.15 -14.63 2.63
CA ASN A 707 -6.97 -14.38 1.81
C ASN A 707 -5.65 -14.37 2.62
N ARG A 708 -5.75 -14.37 3.96
CA ARG A 708 -4.66 -14.40 4.94
C ARG A 708 -3.75 -13.16 4.90
N ASP A 709 -4.31 -11.99 4.59
CA ASP A 709 -3.57 -10.72 4.57
C ASP A 709 -3.67 -9.92 5.88
N CYS A 710 -4.28 -10.48 6.92
CA CYS A 710 -4.57 -9.84 8.20
C CYS A 710 -5.54 -8.65 8.13
N VAL A 711 -6.27 -8.51 7.02
CA VAL A 711 -7.40 -7.60 6.85
C VAL A 711 -8.63 -8.48 6.58
N VAL A 712 -9.80 -8.03 7.04
CA VAL A 712 -11.07 -8.61 6.59
C VAL A 712 -11.71 -7.58 5.67
N ASP A 713 -11.58 -7.79 4.37
CA ASP A 713 -12.03 -6.85 3.35
C ASP A 713 -12.89 -7.50 2.26
N LEU A 714 -13.07 -6.78 1.15
CA LEU A 714 -13.89 -7.25 0.03
C LEU A 714 -13.23 -8.41 -0.73
N ASN A 715 -11.91 -8.60 -0.63
CA ASN A 715 -11.24 -9.76 -1.18
C ASN A 715 -11.61 -11.01 -0.39
N ASP A 716 -11.66 -10.95 0.94
CA ASP A 716 -12.16 -12.05 1.76
C ASP A 716 -13.62 -12.36 1.46
N LEU A 717 -14.45 -11.31 1.34
CA LEU A 717 -15.84 -11.50 0.92
C LEU A 717 -15.94 -12.09 -0.48
N SER A 718 -15.02 -11.75 -1.39
CA SER A 718 -15.02 -12.30 -2.76
C SER A 718 -14.65 -13.78 -2.78
N ILE A 719 -13.70 -14.20 -1.93
CA ILE A 719 -13.36 -15.61 -1.73
C ILE A 719 -14.59 -16.29 -1.12
N PHE A 720 -15.16 -15.76 -0.04
CA PHE A 720 -16.36 -16.31 0.59
C PHE A 720 -17.54 -16.44 -0.38
N ALA A 721 -17.80 -15.40 -1.19
CA ALA A 721 -18.93 -15.38 -2.13
C ALA A 721 -18.71 -16.30 -3.32
N TYR A 722 -17.47 -16.43 -3.80
CA TYR A 722 -17.10 -17.42 -4.80
C TYR A 722 -17.36 -18.84 -4.27
N GLU A 723 -16.94 -19.11 -3.04
CA GLU A 723 -17.15 -20.40 -2.36
C GLU A 723 -18.64 -20.68 -2.07
N TRP A 724 -19.46 -19.67 -1.79
CA TRP A 724 -20.89 -19.86 -1.50
C TRP A 724 -21.76 -20.06 -2.75
N LEU A 725 -21.26 -19.65 -3.92
CA LEU A 725 -22.00 -19.70 -5.20
C LEU A 725 -21.65 -20.93 -6.07
N LEU A 726 -20.63 -21.70 -5.69
CA LEU A 726 -20.30 -23.02 -6.23
C LEU A 726 -20.94 -24.13 -5.38
#